data_AF-A0A2N2WEY9-F1
#
_entry.id   AF-A0A2N2WEY9-F1
#
_cell.length_a   1.000
_cell.length_b   1.000
_cell.length_c   1.000
_cell.angle_alpha   90.00
_cell.angle_beta   90.00
_cell.angle_gamma   90.00
#
_symmetry.space_group_name_H-M   'P 1'
#
loop_
_entity.id
_entity.type
_entity.pdbx_description
1 polymer ?
#
loop_
_entity_poly.entity_id
_entity_poly.type
_entity_poly.pdbx_seq_one_letter_code
_entity_poly.pdbx_strand_id
1 'polypeptide(L)'
;MNQHEIQSNPELEMAFEFVYRTNRNVFLTGRAGTGKTTFLNRLRHDCPKRMVVVAPTGVAAINAGGVTIHSMFQLPFAPFLPESSGLQNNPLNAIRYRRQKIRLIKSIDLLVIDEISMVRADILDAIDSLLRKYRIRSLPFGGVQLLLIGDVHQLPPVVKDDEWKMLRFYYDNMFFFSSNAFKNANPVIIELQQIFRQSDLDFIHLLEKIRTNGLDKPTMQLLNERWNRHFEPSAHPGTIILTTHNVQATEINETRLADIKSREFSFDAEVNGEFPEYMFPTQKRLILKPGAQVMFVKNDLSPEKLYYNGKIGEIVHIEDDTIVVQCPDDEDTIDVAPQSWKNVRFTLNEATREIEEEEIGAFRQYPLKLAWAITIHKSQGLTFDNVVVDAALAFAHGQVYVALSRCRTLQGLVLSSPIGYGSVITDQQVLDFNRRSEEYIPDNRELEVSKVLFQEELLQQLFSFNDMLRAILHLRKTAIEAGTGVSSALVPEIDQVSEHFNGQINTVAQRFQRQLSTLFAEYSSDGGAERVKDRVLAAAKYFHENLKLIFDFTVHADLSSDNMAIETEMGELIEDLQKQVVVARACFESLQKKFDVFTLLRTRSNADIDFRFSRRTPVYEKSGAHVDHPELYLLLKYWRDRLATESDMERYRVMPNKSLEEIANRLPLNMSDLGKIKGLGKKKLGFFGADILAIVVKYCQDRGLKIPMLPGETEDVVLLKPKKTDSATLSFNMLKDGKSIKQIAAERGMTEGTVAGHLIRFISAGELDVSQIISREKGQRIINELTETRGASLKKIKDDLGSDVSYHEIRWMVAYLEKQDGY
;
A
#
# COMPACT_ATOMS: atom_id res chain seq x y z
N MET A 1 0.98 36.51 0.91
CA MET A 1 1.72 36.51 2.19
C MET A 1 3.21 36.38 1.88
N ASN A 2 4.04 37.21 2.50
CA ASN A 2 5.50 37.09 2.45
C ASN A 2 5.97 36.00 3.42
N GLN A 3 7.04 35.26 3.07
CA GLN A 3 7.60 34.19 3.91
C GLN A 3 7.95 34.65 5.34
N HIS A 4 8.22 35.95 5.55
CA HIS A 4 8.54 36.51 6.85
C HIS A 4 7.39 36.52 7.87
N GLU A 5 6.12 36.59 7.44
CA GLU A 5 4.98 36.58 8.38
C GLU A 5 4.63 35.16 8.88
N ILE A 6 5.00 34.12 8.11
CA ILE A 6 4.79 32.72 8.50
C ILE A 6 5.80 32.30 9.59
N GLN A 7 6.98 32.94 9.64
CA GLN A 7 8.02 32.68 10.63
C GLN A 7 7.73 33.26 12.03
N SER A 8 6.74 34.15 12.19
CA SER A 8 6.45 34.79 13.48
C SER A 8 5.34 34.13 14.30
N ASN A 9 4.77 33.02 13.83
CA ASN A 9 3.68 32.34 14.54
C ASN A 9 4.22 31.13 15.34
N PRO A 10 4.27 31.21 16.69
CA PRO A 10 4.88 30.18 17.51
C PRO A 10 4.13 28.84 17.47
N GLU A 11 2.80 28.85 17.31
CA GLU A 11 2.00 27.63 17.23
C GLU A 11 2.26 26.85 15.94
N LEU A 12 2.43 27.55 14.81
CA LEU A 12 2.80 26.94 13.53
C LEU A 12 4.20 26.32 13.57
N GLU A 13 5.17 26.99 14.20
CA GLU A 13 6.52 26.45 14.33
C GLU A 13 6.56 25.25 15.28
N MET A 14 5.79 25.30 16.37
CA MET A 14 5.63 24.15 17.28
C MET A 14 5.00 22.95 16.56
N ALA A 15 3.94 23.17 15.77
CA ALA A 15 3.33 22.12 14.96
C ALA A 15 4.32 21.54 13.94
N PHE A 16 5.11 22.40 13.30
CA PHE A 16 6.17 21.96 12.38
C PHE A 16 7.19 21.07 13.10
N GLU A 17 7.68 21.49 14.26
CA GLU A 17 8.67 20.74 15.04
C GLU A 17 8.15 19.39 15.56
N PHE A 18 6.89 19.32 16.03
CA PHE A 18 6.27 18.03 16.38
C PHE A 18 6.19 17.10 15.17
N VAL A 19 5.69 17.61 14.03
CA VAL A 19 5.57 16.82 12.80
C VAL A 19 6.93 16.41 12.26
N TYR A 20 7.94 17.28 12.34
CA TYR A 20 9.25 17.02 11.77
C TYR A 20 10.11 16.10 12.67
N ARG A 21 10.21 16.40 13.98
CA ARG A 21 11.18 15.77 14.91
C ARG A 21 10.61 14.73 15.86
N THR A 22 9.33 14.36 15.74
CA THR A 22 8.72 13.33 16.60
C THR A 22 7.91 12.32 15.78
N ASN A 23 7.38 11.30 16.44
CA ASN A 23 6.31 10.42 15.92
C ASN A 23 4.93 10.72 16.53
N ARG A 24 4.78 11.82 17.27
CA ARG A 24 3.51 12.19 17.89
C ARG A 24 2.51 12.59 16.80
N ASN A 25 1.31 12.04 16.86
CA ASN A 25 0.23 12.49 15.99
C ASN A 25 -0.16 13.92 16.38
N VAL A 26 -0.47 14.77 15.41
CA VAL A 26 -0.79 16.18 15.64
C VAL A 26 -2.18 16.47 15.08
N PHE A 27 -3.03 17.09 15.90
CA PHE A 27 -4.25 17.73 15.45
C PHE A 27 -4.06 19.24 15.43
N LEU A 28 -3.87 19.79 14.23
CA LEU A 28 -3.72 21.21 13.99
C LEU A 28 -5.10 21.82 13.72
N THR A 29 -5.64 22.48 14.74
CA THR A 29 -6.90 23.18 14.67
C THR A 29 -6.70 24.69 14.62
N GLY A 30 -7.76 25.41 14.30
CA GLY A 30 -7.75 26.87 14.34
C GLY A 30 -8.88 27.44 13.54
N ARG A 31 -9.17 28.71 13.81
CA ARG A 31 -10.27 29.46 13.19
C ARG A 31 -10.13 29.54 11.66
N ALA A 32 -11.18 30.00 10.99
CA ALA A 32 -11.09 30.27 9.55
C ALA A 32 -10.02 31.35 9.28
N GLY A 33 -9.12 31.10 8.32
CA GLY A 33 -8.10 32.07 7.93
C GLY A 33 -6.87 32.15 8.85
N THR A 34 -6.56 31.11 9.61
CA THR A 34 -5.36 31.04 10.48
C THR A 34 -4.08 30.53 9.79
N GLY A 35 -4.10 30.34 8.47
CA GLY A 35 -2.90 29.92 7.72
C GLY A 35 -2.65 28.40 7.60
N LYS A 36 -3.64 27.54 7.93
CA LYS A 36 -3.53 26.06 7.81
C LYS A 36 -3.06 25.56 6.43
N THR A 37 -3.64 26.08 5.34
CA THR A 37 -3.23 25.71 3.97
C THR A 37 -1.80 26.14 3.66
N THR A 38 -1.38 27.32 4.16
CA THR A 38 -0.02 27.83 4.02
C THR A 38 0.98 26.94 4.76
N PHE A 39 0.63 26.48 5.96
CA PHE A 39 1.41 25.50 6.72
C PHE A 39 1.61 24.18 5.96
N LEU A 40 0.53 23.64 5.39
CA LEU A 40 0.59 22.42 4.59
C LEU A 40 1.55 22.57 3.39
N ASN A 41 1.51 23.72 2.71
CA ASN A 41 2.41 24.00 1.59
C ASN A 41 3.88 24.08 2.03
N ARG A 42 4.19 24.74 3.17
CA ARG A 42 5.54 24.76 3.74
C ARG A 42 6.01 23.35 4.07
N LEU A 43 5.15 22.55 4.70
CA LEU A 43 5.48 21.19 5.12
C LEU A 43 5.82 20.28 3.92
N ARG A 44 5.12 20.43 2.79
CA ARG A 44 5.41 19.68 1.56
C ARG A 44 6.81 19.93 1.00
N HIS A 45 7.32 21.15 1.15
CA HIS A 45 8.65 21.51 0.66
C HIS A 45 9.76 21.18 1.67
N ASP A 46 9.51 21.42 2.95
CA ASP A 46 10.57 21.40 3.97
C ASP A 46 10.66 20.07 4.74
N CYS A 47 9.62 19.21 4.70
CA CYS A 47 9.60 17.97 5.49
C CYS A 47 10.26 16.79 4.75
N PRO A 48 11.23 16.09 5.36
CA PRO A 48 11.92 14.95 4.75
C PRO A 48 11.13 13.65 4.80
N LYS A 49 9.97 13.64 5.48
CA LYS A 49 9.12 12.46 5.64
C LYS A 49 8.36 12.17 4.35
N ARG A 50 8.19 10.89 4.03
CA ARG A 50 7.35 10.45 2.91
C ARG A 50 5.90 10.73 3.23
N MET A 51 5.43 11.85 2.71
CA MET A 51 4.12 12.39 2.98
C MET A 51 3.10 11.90 1.97
N VAL A 52 1.91 11.55 2.46
CA VAL A 52 0.70 11.41 1.63
C VAL A 52 -0.34 12.37 2.17
N VAL A 53 -0.91 13.19 1.29
CA VAL A 53 -1.97 14.13 1.66
C VAL A 53 -3.31 13.60 1.16
N VAL A 54 -4.27 13.48 2.07
CA VAL A 54 -5.63 13.05 1.77
C VAL A 54 -6.66 14.04 2.28
N ALA A 55 -7.83 14.05 1.66
CA ALA A 55 -8.99 14.83 2.10
C ALA A 55 -10.29 14.02 1.94
N PRO A 56 -11.38 14.38 2.66
CA PRO A 56 -12.65 13.66 2.59
C PRO A 56 -13.39 13.84 1.25
N THR A 57 -13.23 14.99 0.59
CA THR A 57 -13.95 15.35 -0.64
C THR A 57 -12.99 15.61 -1.82
N GLY A 58 -13.48 15.45 -3.05
CA GLY A 58 -12.67 15.63 -4.27
C GLY A 58 -12.10 17.04 -4.42
N VAL A 59 -12.92 18.07 -4.18
CA VAL A 59 -12.50 19.48 -4.27
C VAL A 59 -11.46 19.81 -3.19
N ALA A 60 -11.67 19.34 -1.95
CA ALA A 60 -10.69 19.53 -0.87
C ALA A 60 -9.36 18.82 -1.19
N ALA A 61 -9.41 17.61 -1.77
CA ALA A 61 -8.21 16.89 -2.18
C ALA A 61 -7.42 17.67 -3.23
N ILE A 62 -8.08 18.19 -4.27
CA ILE A 62 -7.42 19.00 -5.31
C ILE A 62 -6.81 20.27 -4.71
N ASN A 63 -7.54 20.99 -3.86
CA ASN A 63 -7.06 22.23 -3.24
C ASN A 63 -5.89 21.99 -2.29
N ALA A 64 -5.91 20.87 -1.55
CA ALA A 64 -4.83 20.45 -0.68
C ALA A 64 -3.63 19.91 -1.47
N GLY A 65 -3.75 19.67 -2.79
CA GLY A 65 -2.75 19.05 -3.65
C GLY A 65 -2.58 17.54 -3.41
N GLY A 66 -3.64 16.85 -2.99
CA GLY A 66 -3.61 15.44 -2.60
C GLY A 66 -4.72 14.63 -3.28
N VAL A 67 -5.07 13.50 -2.67
CA VAL A 67 -6.12 12.59 -3.17
C VAL A 67 -7.23 12.40 -2.16
N THR A 68 -8.36 11.81 -2.55
CA THR A 68 -9.41 11.51 -1.57
C THR A 68 -9.01 10.33 -0.67
N ILE A 69 -9.48 10.32 0.58
CA ILE A 69 -9.29 9.19 1.51
C ILE A 69 -9.76 7.87 0.85
N HIS A 70 -10.93 7.91 0.22
CA HIS A 70 -11.52 6.76 -0.47
C HIS A 70 -10.64 6.24 -1.61
N SER A 71 -10.05 7.13 -2.41
CA SER A 71 -9.13 6.75 -3.49
C SER A 71 -7.81 6.20 -2.95
N MET A 72 -7.22 6.84 -1.93
CA MET A 72 -5.95 6.40 -1.34
C MET A 72 -6.07 5.01 -0.71
N PHE A 73 -7.13 4.74 0.04
CA PHE A 73 -7.28 3.49 0.78
C PHE A 73 -8.24 2.49 0.09
N GLN A 74 -8.71 2.79 -1.13
CA GLN A 74 -9.68 1.98 -1.87
C GLN A 74 -10.92 1.62 -1.01
N LEU A 75 -11.38 2.59 -0.22
CA LEU A 75 -12.51 2.41 0.69
C LEU A 75 -13.83 2.56 -0.09
N PRO A 76 -14.78 1.63 0.05
CA PRO A 76 -16.14 1.82 -0.46
C PRO A 76 -16.88 2.91 0.32
N PHE A 77 -17.88 3.53 -0.32
CA PHE A 77 -18.80 4.48 0.34
C PHE A 77 -19.85 3.73 1.16
N ALA A 78 -19.42 3.12 2.26
CA ALA A 78 -20.26 2.37 3.20
C ALA A 78 -19.81 2.66 4.64
N PRO A 79 -20.67 2.44 5.65
CA PRO A 79 -20.24 2.50 7.04
C PRO A 79 -19.32 1.33 7.38
N PHE A 80 -18.25 1.62 8.12
CA PHE A 80 -17.31 0.60 8.59
C PHE A 80 -17.55 0.28 10.06
N LEU A 81 -17.65 -1.01 10.38
CA LEU A 81 -17.80 -1.45 11.76
C LEU A 81 -16.42 -1.77 12.33
N PRO A 82 -16.19 -1.57 13.65
CA PRO A 82 -14.93 -1.98 14.26
C PRO A 82 -14.70 -3.49 14.13
N GLU A 83 -13.43 -3.93 14.15
CA GLU A 83 -13.07 -5.35 14.16
C GLU A 83 -13.70 -6.12 15.34
N SER A 84 -13.92 -5.44 16.47
CA SER A 84 -14.59 -5.97 17.66
C SER A 84 -16.05 -6.38 17.43
N SER A 85 -16.67 -5.97 16.33
CA SER A 85 -18.03 -6.38 15.97
C SER A 85 -18.14 -7.87 15.62
N GLY A 86 -17.04 -8.54 15.27
CA GLY A 86 -17.01 -9.98 14.96
C GLY A 86 -17.79 -10.38 13.69
N LEU A 87 -18.27 -9.42 12.91
CA LEU A 87 -19.08 -9.66 11.71
C LEU A 87 -18.20 -10.05 10.51
N GLN A 88 -18.51 -11.19 9.89
CA GLN A 88 -17.80 -11.67 8.69
C GLN A 88 -17.95 -10.70 7.50
N ASN A 89 -19.07 -9.96 7.43
CA ASN A 89 -19.42 -9.07 6.33
C ASN A 89 -18.86 -7.64 6.45
N ASN A 90 -17.85 -7.41 7.29
CA ASN A 90 -17.21 -6.09 7.35
C ASN A 90 -16.51 -5.77 6.01
N PRO A 91 -16.86 -4.66 5.33
CA PRO A 91 -16.26 -4.30 4.04
C PRO A 91 -14.73 -4.25 4.07
N LEU A 92 -14.12 -3.94 5.23
CA LEU A 92 -12.65 -3.91 5.39
C LEU A 92 -11.98 -5.27 5.17
N ASN A 93 -12.66 -6.37 5.47
CA ASN A 93 -12.11 -7.72 5.32
C ASN A 93 -11.89 -8.09 3.85
N ALA A 94 -12.75 -7.56 2.96
CA ALA A 94 -12.66 -7.79 1.52
C ALA A 94 -11.50 -7.01 0.86
N ILE A 95 -10.99 -5.96 1.51
CA ILE A 95 -9.93 -5.12 0.93
C ILE A 95 -8.60 -5.86 0.95
N ARG A 96 -8.12 -6.18 -0.26
CA ARG A 96 -6.80 -6.78 -0.53
C ARG A 96 -6.01 -5.92 -1.50
N TYR A 97 -4.90 -5.37 -1.01
CA TYR A 97 -4.02 -4.55 -1.84
C TYR A 97 -3.08 -5.39 -2.70
N ARG A 98 -2.79 -4.88 -3.90
CA ARG A 98 -1.73 -5.43 -4.78
C ARG A 98 -0.35 -5.08 -4.22
N ARG A 99 0.69 -5.81 -4.65
CA ARG A 99 2.08 -5.64 -4.17
C ARG A 99 2.58 -4.18 -4.21
N GLN A 100 2.35 -3.47 -5.30
CA GLN A 100 2.77 -2.06 -5.44
C GLN A 100 2.11 -1.16 -4.38
N LYS A 101 0.80 -1.33 -4.15
CA LYS A 101 0.06 -0.57 -3.14
C LYS A 101 0.53 -0.90 -1.72
N ILE A 102 0.84 -2.17 -1.44
CA ILE A 102 1.42 -2.58 -0.15
C ILE A 102 2.78 -1.88 0.07
N ARG A 103 3.65 -1.83 -0.96
CA ARG A 103 4.93 -1.11 -0.87
C ARG A 103 4.73 0.38 -0.58
N LEU A 104 3.79 1.02 -1.28
CA LEU A 104 3.43 2.42 -1.00
C LEU A 104 2.94 2.59 0.45
N ILE A 105 2.00 1.77 0.91
CA ILE A 105 1.46 1.85 2.28
C ILE A 105 2.58 1.65 3.32
N LYS A 106 3.54 0.76 3.06
CA LYS A 106 4.72 0.55 3.93
C LYS A 106 5.75 1.68 3.88
N SER A 107 5.77 2.49 2.81
CA SER A 107 6.71 3.59 2.66
C SER A 107 6.23 4.90 3.28
N ILE A 108 4.96 5.03 3.64
CA ILE A 108 4.40 6.28 4.22
C ILE A 108 5.02 6.52 5.60
N ASP A 109 5.55 7.71 5.83
CA ASP A 109 6.01 8.14 7.16
C ASP A 109 5.00 9.08 7.83
N LEU A 110 4.35 9.91 7.02
CA LEU A 110 3.40 10.94 7.45
C LEU A 110 2.14 10.88 6.58
N LEU A 111 0.98 10.73 7.23
CA LEU A 111 -0.33 10.86 6.60
C LEU A 111 -0.96 12.19 7.03
N VAL A 112 -1.14 13.09 6.07
CA VAL A 112 -1.87 14.35 6.32
C VAL A 112 -3.32 14.18 5.91
N ILE A 113 -4.25 14.49 6.81
CA ILE A 113 -5.68 14.52 6.52
C ILE A 113 -6.15 15.97 6.64
N ASP A 114 -6.41 16.61 5.49
CA ASP A 114 -7.00 17.95 5.45
C ASP A 114 -8.53 17.86 5.57
N GLU A 115 -9.15 18.90 6.12
CA GLU A 115 -10.58 18.97 6.46
C GLU A 115 -11.07 17.80 7.33
N ILE A 116 -10.30 17.45 8.38
CA ILE A 116 -10.59 16.31 9.28
C ILE A 116 -11.97 16.40 9.96
N SER A 117 -12.53 17.59 10.12
CA SER A 117 -13.86 17.79 10.73
C SER A 117 -14.99 17.15 9.93
N MET A 118 -14.82 16.96 8.62
CA MET A 118 -15.80 16.24 7.77
C MET A 118 -15.59 14.72 7.75
N VAL A 119 -14.58 14.20 8.45
CA VAL A 119 -14.28 12.76 8.48
C VAL A 119 -15.05 12.10 9.62
N ARG A 120 -15.75 11.02 9.30
CA ARG A 120 -16.47 10.21 10.30
C ARG A 120 -15.51 9.36 11.13
N ALA A 121 -15.90 9.04 12.36
CA ALA A 121 -15.15 8.17 13.26
C ALA A 121 -14.80 6.80 12.64
N ASP A 122 -15.74 6.18 11.94
CA ASP A 122 -15.57 4.87 11.30
C ASP A 122 -14.53 4.87 10.19
N ILE A 123 -14.43 5.97 9.45
CA ILE A 123 -13.43 6.13 8.38
C ILE A 123 -12.02 6.20 8.97
N LEU A 124 -11.85 6.88 10.09
CA LEU A 124 -10.54 6.99 10.75
C LEU A 124 -10.10 5.64 11.36
N ASP A 125 -11.02 4.90 11.97
CA ASP A 125 -10.76 3.52 12.44
C ASP A 125 -10.50 2.56 11.27
N ALA A 126 -11.17 2.73 10.13
CA ALA A 126 -10.90 1.95 8.92
C ALA A 126 -9.46 2.17 8.40
N ILE A 127 -8.98 3.42 8.42
CA ILE A 127 -7.59 3.76 8.08
C ILE A 127 -6.63 3.07 9.08
N ASP A 128 -6.90 3.12 10.38
CA ASP A 128 -6.11 2.43 11.41
C ASP A 128 -5.99 0.93 11.12
N SER A 129 -7.13 0.24 10.95
CA SER A 129 -7.16 -1.19 10.66
C SER A 129 -6.36 -1.56 9.41
N LEU A 130 -6.49 -0.79 8.32
CA LEU A 130 -5.76 -1.05 7.08
C LEU A 130 -4.25 -0.80 7.24
N LEU A 131 -3.84 0.27 7.90
CA LEU A 131 -2.43 0.55 8.16
C LEU A 131 -1.82 -0.53 9.08
N ARG A 132 -2.52 -0.96 10.13
CA ARG A 132 -2.09 -2.04 11.03
C ARG A 132 -2.00 -3.39 10.32
N LYS A 133 -2.92 -3.67 9.38
CA LYS A 133 -2.92 -4.90 8.57
C LYS A 133 -1.69 -5.02 7.67
N TYR A 134 -1.24 -3.92 7.08
CA TYR A 134 -0.14 -3.94 6.09
C TYR A 134 1.20 -3.41 6.62
N ARG A 135 1.25 -2.84 7.84
CA ARG A 135 2.45 -2.34 8.52
C ARG A 135 2.66 -3.01 9.88
N ILE A 136 2.59 -2.24 10.98
CA ILE A 136 2.89 -2.68 12.35
C ILE A 136 1.58 -2.87 13.13
N ARG A 137 1.17 -4.13 13.35
CA ARG A 137 -0.12 -4.45 13.96
C ARG A 137 -0.30 -3.93 15.39
N SER A 138 0.77 -3.77 16.16
CA SER A 138 0.72 -3.38 17.58
C SER A 138 0.57 -1.88 17.81
N LEU A 139 0.85 -1.04 16.81
CA LEU A 139 0.85 0.42 16.97
C LEU A 139 -0.39 1.04 16.32
N PRO A 140 -0.94 2.13 16.88
CA PRO A 140 -1.95 2.95 16.20
C PRO A 140 -1.45 3.38 14.82
N PHE A 141 -2.35 3.35 13.85
CA PHE A 141 -2.14 3.66 12.44
C PHE A 141 -0.96 2.94 11.81
N GLY A 142 -0.64 1.73 12.28
CA GLY A 142 0.50 0.96 11.78
C GLY A 142 1.85 1.65 12.00
N GLY A 143 1.95 2.55 12.98
CA GLY A 143 3.12 3.37 13.27
C GLY A 143 3.34 4.54 12.30
N VAL A 144 2.34 4.89 11.47
CA VAL A 144 2.36 6.12 10.65
C VAL A 144 2.02 7.31 11.54
N GLN A 145 2.77 8.40 11.40
CA GLN A 145 2.42 9.66 12.05
C GLN A 145 1.29 10.34 11.29
N LEU A 146 0.28 10.84 12.01
CA LEU A 146 -0.84 11.58 11.44
C LEU A 146 -0.68 13.07 11.73
N LEU A 147 -0.94 13.87 10.70
CA LEU A 147 -1.20 15.30 10.82
C LEU A 147 -2.65 15.55 10.38
N LEU A 148 -3.50 15.86 11.34
CA LEU A 148 -4.92 16.11 11.14
C LEU A 148 -5.13 17.63 11.11
N ILE A 149 -5.65 18.16 10.01
CA ILE A 149 -5.85 19.59 9.81
C ILE A 149 -7.34 19.84 9.64
N GLY A 150 -7.90 20.79 10.41
CA GLY A 150 -9.30 21.18 10.23
C GLY A 150 -9.81 22.05 11.38
N ASP A 151 -11.11 22.29 11.40
CA ASP A 151 -11.77 23.07 12.45
C ASP A 151 -13.08 22.38 12.85
N VAL A 152 -13.15 21.92 14.09
CA VAL A 152 -14.27 21.11 14.61
C VAL A 152 -15.57 21.93 14.69
N HIS A 153 -15.47 23.26 14.73
CA HIS A 153 -16.62 24.15 14.75
C HIS A 153 -17.20 24.46 13.37
N GLN A 154 -16.56 24.00 12.30
CA GLN A 154 -17.11 24.12 10.95
C GLN A 154 -18.15 23.02 10.71
N LEU A 155 -18.16 22.43 9.51
CA LEU A 155 -19.20 21.51 9.12
C LEU A 155 -18.93 20.10 9.70
N PRO A 156 -19.93 19.47 10.33
CA PRO A 156 -19.82 18.08 10.77
C PRO A 156 -19.78 17.14 9.56
N PRO A 157 -19.38 15.86 9.77
CA PRO A 157 -19.52 14.86 8.73
C PRO A 157 -21.00 14.65 8.38
N VAL A 158 -21.28 14.43 7.10
CA VAL A 158 -22.64 14.11 6.63
C VAL A 158 -22.88 12.61 6.80
N VAL A 159 -23.83 12.24 7.66
CA VAL A 159 -24.18 10.83 7.95
C VAL A 159 -25.66 10.63 7.73
N LYS A 160 -26.03 9.57 6.99
CA LYS A 160 -27.45 9.22 6.82
C LYS A 160 -27.99 8.59 8.10
N ASP A 161 -29.28 8.79 8.38
CA ASP A 161 -29.92 8.25 9.59
C ASP A 161 -29.74 6.73 9.72
N ASP A 162 -29.85 5.99 8.61
CA ASP A 162 -29.68 4.53 8.62
C ASP A 162 -28.22 4.11 8.89
N GLU A 163 -27.25 4.89 8.42
CA GLU A 163 -25.82 4.67 8.74
C GLU A 163 -25.58 4.92 10.23
N TRP A 164 -26.13 6.01 10.77
CA TRP A 164 -25.96 6.35 12.18
C TRP A 164 -26.62 5.34 13.13
N LYS A 165 -27.79 4.80 12.77
CA LYS A 165 -28.45 3.71 13.54
C LYS A 165 -27.54 2.51 13.75
N MET A 166 -26.66 2.21 12.80
CA MET A 166 -25.67 1.13 12.91
C MET A 166 -24.43 1.56 13.70
N LEU A 167 -23.91 2.75 13.44
CA LEU A 167 -22.65 3.24 14.03
C LEU A 167 -22.75 3.61 15.52
N ARG A 168 -23.92 4.08 15.98
CA ARG A 168 -24.14 4.53 17.36
C ARG A 168 -23.90 3.47 18.45
N PHE A 169 -23.84 2.19 18.08
CA PHE A 169 -23.53 1.10 19.02
C PHE A 169 -22.03 1.00 19.33
N TYR A 170 -21.19 1.62 18.50
CA TYR A 170 -19.74 1.51 18.55
C TYR A 170 -19.05 2.85 18.81
N TYR A 171 -19.73 3.95 18.51
CA TYR A 171 -19.20 5.30 18.62
C TYR A 171 -20.15 6.18 19.42
N ASP A 172 -19.59 7.01 20.31
CA ASP A 172 -20.35 7.95 21.14
C ASP A 172 -21.03 9.02 20.28
N ASN A 173 -20.37 9.40 19.17
CA ASN A 173 -20.83 10.40 18.21
C ASN A 173 -20.18 10.15 16.83
N MET A 174 -20.56 10.91 15.82
CA MET A 174 -20.10 10.72 14.43
C MET A 174 -18.72 11.32 14.12
N PHE A 175 -18.20 12.21 14.96
CA PHE A 175 -16.99 12.98 14.68
C PHE A 175 -15.73 12.13 14.75
N PHE A 176 -14.69 12.52 14.01
CA PHE A 176 -13.40 11.81 14.00
C PHE A 176 -12.82 11.57 15.40
N PHE A 177 -13.02 12.47 16.36
CA PHE A 177 -12.50 12.32 17.73
C PHE A 177 -13.24 11.25 18.56
N SER A 178 -14.35 10.69 18.06
CA SER A 178 -14.98 9.50 18.63
C SER A 178 -14.24 8.21 18.28
N SER A 179 -13.37 8.23 17.25
CA SER A 179 -12.56 7.08 16.82
C SER A 179 -11.75 6.50 17.97
N ASN A 180 -11.74 5.16 18.05
CA ASN A 180 -10.94 4.45 19.04
C ASN A 180 -9.45 4.60 18.72
N ALA A 181 -9.08 4.55 17.44
CA ALA A 181 -7.71 4.77 17.00
C ALA A 181 -7.21 6.18 17.37
N PHE A 182 -8.03 7.21 17.18
CA PHE A 182 -7.71 8.58 17.58
C PHE A 182 -7.48 8.70 19.10
N LYS A 183 -8.39 8.16 19.90
CA LYS A 183 -8.29 8.17 21.38
C LYS A 183 -7.02 7.43 21.85
N ASN A 184 -6.71 6.27 21.26
CA ASN A 184 -5.52 5.48 21.59
C ASN A 184 -4.21 6.12 21.13
N ALA A 185 -4.24 6.87 20.03
CA ALA A 185 -3.10 7.58 19.48
C ALA A 185 -2.67 8.80 20.33
N ASN A 186 -3.57 9.32 21.17
CA ASN A 186 -3.38 10.48 22.05
C ASN A 186 -2.61 11.64 21.37
N PRO A 187 -3.18 12.22 20.29
CA PRO A 187 -2.51 13.25 19.50
C PRO A 187 -2.31 14.54 20.29
N VAL A 188 -1.24 15.25 19.95
CA VAL A 188 -0.98 16.61 20.42
C VAL A 188 -1.93 17.56 19.70
N ILE A 189 -2.68 18.38 20.44
CA ILE A 189 -3.64 19.33 19.88
C ILE A 189 -3.00 20.72 19.90
N ILE A 190 -2.94 21.36 18.73
CA ILE A 190 -2.37 22.70 18.58
C ILE A 190 -3.43 23.58 17.93
N GLU A 191 -3.89 24.61 18.65
CA GLU A 191 -4.84 25.60 18.11
C GLU A 191 -4.12 26.86 17.66
N LEU A 192 -4.31 27.21 16.39
CA LEU A 192 -3.81 28.47 15.82
C LEU A 192 -4.70 29.64 16.27
N GLN A 193 -4.10 30.56 17.03
CA GLN A 193 -4.79 31.70 17.62
C GLN A 193 -4.86 32.90 16.67
N GLN A 194 -3.84 33.11 15.83
CA GLN A 194 -3.74 34.30 14.98
C GLN A 194 -4.65 34.19 13.75
N ILE A 195 -5.65 35.07 13.67
CA ILE A 195 -6.55 35.20 12.52
C ILE A 195 -5.97 36.23 11.54
N PHE A 196 -5.76 35.85 10.29
CA PHE A 196 -5.28 36.76 9.24
C PHE A 196 -6.41 37.28 8.32
N ARG A 197 -7.60 36.66 8.39
CA ARG A 197 -8.70 36.93 7.46
C ARG A 197 -9.54 38.15 7.82
N GLN A 198 -9.92 38.26 9.09
CA GLN A 198 -10.70 39.37 9.62
C GLN A 198 -9.76 40.32 10.37
N SER A 199 -9.93 41.62 10.14
CA SER A 199 -9.23 42.69 10.87
C SER A 199 -10.10 43.35 11.94
N ASP A 200 -11.42 43.15 11.88
CA ASP A 200 -12.41 43.74 12.79
C ASP A 200 -12.53 42.91 14.08
N LEU A 201 -12.06 43.49 15.20
CA LEU A 201 -12.07 42.84 16.51
C LEU A 201 -13.49 42.55 17.00
N ASP A 202 -14.44 43.47 16.80
CA ASP A 202 -15.82 43.27 17.25
C ASP A 202 -16.48 42.11 16.49
N PHE A 203 -16.18 42.01 15.19
CA PHE A 203 -16.65 40.90 14.38
C PHE A 203 -16.01 39.56 14.76
N ILE A 204 -14.71 39.55 15.06
CA ILE A 204 -14.01 38.36 15.57
C ILE A 204 -14.65 37.89 16.89
N HIS A 205 -14.90 38.81 17.83
CA HIS A 205 -15.54 38.49 19.11
C HIS A 205 -16.98 37.98 18.93
N LEU A 206 -17.74 38.53 17.98
CA LEU A 206 -19.06 38.03 17.62
C LEU A 206 -18.99 36.59 17.10
N LEU A 207 -18.08 36.30 16.16
CA LEU A 207 -17.89 34.96 15.60
C LEU A 207 -17.45 33.96 16.68
N GLU A 208 -16.63 34.38 17.63
CA GLU A 208 -16.19 33.58 18.77
C GLU A 208 -17.33 33.24 19.74
N LYS A 209 -18.21 34.20 20.03
CA LYS A 209 -19.43 33.94 20.80
C LYS A 209 -20.35 32.95 20.09
N ILE A 210 -20.48 33.04 18.77
CA ILE A 210 -21.26 32.07 17.99
C ILE A 210 -20.61 30.69 18.02
N ARG A 211 -19.28 30.61 17.91
CA ARG A 211 -18.49 29.37 17.97
C ARG A 211 -18.63 28.64 19.31
N THR A 212 -18.76 29.37 20.41
CA THR A 212 -18.75 28.83 21.79
C THR A 212 -20.15 28.75 22.43
N ASN A 213 -21.22 28.98 21.66
CA ASN A 213 -22.61 29.04 22.16
C ASN A 213 -22.86 30.16 23.20
N GLY A 214 -22.07 31.23 23.13
CA GLY A 214 -22.13 32.39 24.03
C GLY A 214 -22.95 33.57 23.48
N LEU A 215 -24.00 33.31 22.68
CA LEU A 215 -24.85 34.37 22.14
C LEU A 215 -25.68 35.03 23.26
N ASP A 216 -25.18 36.18 23.75
CA ASP A 216 -25.91 37.04 24.68
C ASP A 216 -26.86 37.99 23.93
N LYS A 217 -27.76 38.65 24.68
CA LYS A 217 -28.72 39.61 24.11
C LYS A 217 -28.03 40.72 23.28
N PRO A 218 -26.93 41.34 23.74
CA PRO A 218 -26.23 42.37 22.97
C PRO A 218 -25.65 41.85 21.64
N THR A 219 -24.99 40.70 21.63
CA THR A 219 -24.42 40.15 20.39
C THR A 219 -25.51 39.72 19.39
N MET A 220 -26.65 39.23 19.89
CA MET A 220 -27.81 38.96 19.03
C MET A 220 -28.41 40.24 18.43
N GLN A 221 -28.47 41.33 19.19
CA GLN A 221 -28.94 42.62 18.68
C GLN A 221 -28.00 43.14 17.59
N LEU A 222 -26.69 43.14 17.84
CA LEU A 222 -25.67 43.54 16.88
C LEU A 222 -25.73 42.73 15.57
N LEU A 223 -26.00 41.42 15.67
CA LEU A 223 -26.16 40.56 14.50
C LEU A 223 -27.45 40.88 13.72
N ASN A 224 -28.55 41.08 14.44
CA ASN A 224 -29.86 41.39 13.84
C ASN A 224 -29.98 42.82 13.31
N GLU A 225 -29.08 43.75 13.66
CA GLU A 225 -28.94 45.05 12.98
C GLU A 225 -28.60 44.89 11.49
N ARG A 226 -28.00 43.76 11.10
CA ARG A 226 -27.71 43.41 9.71
C ARG A 226 -28.87 42.76 8.96
N TRP A 227 -30.02 42.56 9.62
CA TRP A 227 -31.21 42.05 8.95
C TRP A 227 -31.82 43.11 8.05
N ASN A 228 -31.92 42.78 6.76
CA ASN A 228 -32.59 43.62 5.78
C ASN A 228 -33.36 42.77 4.78
N ARG A 229 -34.69 42.69 4.99
CA ARG A 229 -35.61 41.93 4.13
C ARG A 229 -35.73 42.48 2.70
N HIS A 230 -35.46 43.78 2.51
CA HIS A 230 -35.59 44.47 1.22
C HIS A 230 -34.24 44.74 0.57
N PHE A 231 -33.17 44.09 1.04
CA PHE A 231 -31.86 44.24 0.44
C PHE A 231 -31.88 43.67 -0.98
N GLU A 232 -31.53 44.49 -1.96
CA GLU A 232 -31.34 44.05 -3.35
C GLU A 232 -29.85 43.77 -3.61
N PRO A 233 -29.45 42.50 -3.77
CA PRO A 233 -28.06 42.15 -4.05
C PRO A 233 -27.57 42.72 -5.39
N SER A 234 -28.48 42.91 -6.36
CA SER A 234 -28.16 43.49 -7.67
C SER A 234 -27.74 44.96 -7.61
N ALA A 235 -28.09 45.69 -6.55
CA ALA A 235 -27.67 47.07 -6.36
C ALA A 235 -26.26 47.19 -5.74
N HIS A 236 -25.66 46.06 -5.33
CA HIS A 236 -24.39 46.01 -4.62
C HIS A 236 -23.44 45.03 -5.34
N PRO A 237 -22.62 45.52 -6.30
CA PRO A 237 -21.68 44.69 -7.05
C PRO A 237 -20.77 43.86 -6.13
N GLY A 238 -20.52 42.60 -6.52
CA GLY A 238 -19.66 41.69 -5.75
C GLY A 238 -20.35 41.00 -4.57
N THR A 239 -21.65 41.21 -4.36
CA THR A 239 -22.39 40.53 -3.29
C THR A 239 -22.77 39.11 -3.67
N ILE A 240 -22.48 38.14 -2.79
CA ILE A 240 -22.83 36.72 -2.99
C ILE A 240 -23.87 36.23 -1.97
N ILE A 241 -24.82 35.41 -2.43
CA ILE A 241 -25.85 34.80 -1.59
C ILE A 241 -25.39 33.42 -1.12
N LEU A 242 -25.36 33.20 0.19
CA LEU A 242 -25.11 31.89 0.78
C LEU A 242 -26.42 31.15 1.05
N THR A 243 -26.59 30.02 0.36
CA THR A 243 -27.77 29.16 0.51
C THR A 243 -27.43 27.87 1.26
N THR A 244 -28.44 27.19 1.79
CA THR A 244 -28.25 25.90 2.46
C THR A 244 -28.19 24.72 1.47
N HIS A 245 -28.90 24.81 0.34
CA HIS A 245 -29.06 23.72 -0.62
C HIS A 245 -28.51 24.05 -2.02
N ASN A 246 -27.92 23.05 -2.67
CA ASN A 246 -27.34 23.20 -4.03
C ASN A 246 -28.39 23.58 -5.08
N VAL A 247 -29.61 23.07 -4.95
CA VAL A 247 -30.72 23.35 -5.88
C VAL A 247 -31.03 24.85 -5.89
N GLN A 248 -31.22 25.45 -4.72
CA GLN A 248 -31.48 26.89 -4.57
C GLN A 248 -30.36 27.75 -5.17
N ALA A 249 -29.09 27.42 -4.92
CA ALA A 249 -27.97 28.15 -5.49
C ALA A 249 -27.95 28.05 -7.03
N THR A 250 -28.31 26.89 -7.57
CA THR A 250 -28.34 26.66 -9.02
C THR A 250 -29.47 27.46 -9.66
N GLU A 251 -30.68 27.40 -9.11
CA GLU A 251 -31.84 28.15 -9.58
C GLU A 251 -31.59 29.67 -9.59
N ILE A 252 -30.99 30.22 -8.52
CA ILE A 252 -30.65 31.64 -8.46
C ILE A 252 -29.65 32.01 -9.56
N ASN A 253 -28.58 31.23 -9.72
CA ASN A 253 -27.56 31.52 -10.73
C ASN A 253 -28.12 31.42 -12.16
N GLU A 254 -28.94 30.40 -12.45
CA GLU A 254 -29.56 30.21 -13.76
C GLU A 254 -30.57 31.32 -14.08
N THR A 255 -31.40 31.71 -13.12
CA THR A 255 -32.38 32.80 -13.29
C THR A 255 -31.66 34.12 -13.57
N ARG A 256 -30.63 34.45 -12.77
CA ARG A 256 -29.86 35.69 -12.94
C ARG A 256 -29.11 35.73 -14.27
N LEU A 257 -28.59 34.59 -14.73
CA LEU A 257 -27.96 34.50 -16.05
C LEU A 257 -28.99 34.65 -17.19
N ALA A 258 -30.20 34.11 -17.02
CA ALA A 258 -31.26 34.22 -18.01
C ALA A 258 -31.75 35.67 -18.20
N ASP A 259 -31.81 36.45 -17.12
CA ASP A 259 -32.22 37.86 -17.13
C ASP A 259 -31.28 38.78 -17.93
N ILE A 260 -30.03 38.36 -18.13
CA ILE A 260 -29.05 39.11 -18.91
C ILE A 260 -29.36 38.99 -20.41
N LYS A 261 -29.57 40.14 -21.06
CA LYS A 261 -29.95 40.26 -22.49
C LYS A 261 -28.79 40.08 -23.48
N SER A 262 -27.55 40.04 -23.01
CA SER A 262 -26.37 39.90 -23.86
C SER A 262 -26.26 38.48 -24.45
N ARG A 263 -25.40 38.33 -25.46
CA ARG A 263 -25.16 37.05 -26.14
C ARG A 263 -24.60 36.03 -25.15
N GLU A 264 -25.13 34.82 -25.20
CA GLU A 264 -24.64 33.67 -24.44
C GLU A 264 -23.42 33.04 -25.12
N PHE A 265 -22.42 32.71 -24.31
CA PHE A 265 -21.21 32.00 -24.69
C PHE A 265 -21.12 30.71 -23.88
N SER A 266 -20.75 29.61 -24.54
CA SER A 266 -20.64 28.28 -23.93
C SER A 266 -19.22 27.77 -24.12
N PHE A 267 -18.59 27.37 -23.03
CA PHE A 267 -17.23 26.82 -23.02
C PHE A 267 -17.25 25.40 -22.48
N ASP A 268 -16.84 24.43 -23.29
CA ASP A 268 -16.74 23.03 -22.89
C ASP A 268 -15.34 22.72 -22.35
N ALA A 269 -15.28 22.03 -21.21
CA ALA A 269 -14.03 21.66 -20.58
C ALA A 269 -13.35 20.52 -21.33
N GLU A 270 -12.02 20.61 -21.44
CA GLU A 270 -11.18 19.53 -21.95
C GLU A 270 -10.85 18.58 -20.79
N VAL A 271 -11.27 17.31 -20.89
CA VAL A 271 -11.00 16.30 -19.87
C VAL A 271 -10.18 15.17 -20.48
N ASN A 272 -8.96 14.98 -19.95
CA ASN A 272 -8.03 13.95 -20.40
C ASN A 272 -7.78 12.95 -19.26
N GLY A 273 -7.68 11.66 -19.59
CA GLY A 273 -7.38 10.60 -18.60
C GLY A 273 -8.51 10.34 -17.60
N GLU A 274 -8.15 9.90 -16.39
CA GLU A 274 -9.08 9.53 -15.31
C GLU A 274 -9.40 10.77 -14.45
N PHE A 275 -10.52 11.44 -14.71
CA PHE A 275 -11.00 12.58 -13.92
C PHE A 275 -12.52 12.47 -13.65
N PRO A 276 -12.95 11.98 -12.48
CA PRO A 276 -14.37 11.80 -12.16
C PRO A 276 -15.15 13.11 -12.06
N GLU A 277 -16.43 13.11 -12.49
CA GLU A 277 -17.25 14.34 -12.54
C GLU A 277 -17.48 15.00 -11.18
N TYR A 278 -17.59 14.21 -10.10
CA TYR A 278 -17.75 14.74 -8.74
C TYR A 278 -16.51 15.48 -8.22
N MET A 279 -15.36 15.35 -8.91
CA MET A 279 -14.13 16.09 -8.61
C MET A 279 -14.00 17.37 -9.43
N PHE A 280 -14.90 17.64 -10.40
CA PHE A 280 -14.77 18.81 -11.26
C PHE A 280 -14.79 20.11 -10.41
N PRO A 281 -13.76 20.97 -10.55
CA PRO A 281 -13.67 22.21 -9.78
C PRO A 281 -14.69 23.25 -10.25
N THR A 282 -15.06 23.22 -11.53
CA THR A 282 -16.12 24.04 -12.13
C THR A 282 -16.99 23.21 -13.07
N GLN A 283 -18.03 23.81 -13.66
CA GLN A 283 -18.93 23.14 -14.58
C GLN A 283 -18.19 22.65 -15.83
N LYS A 284 -18.51 21.44 -16.28
CA LYS A 284 -17.97 20.87 -17.53
C LYS A 284 -18.34 21.76 -18.73
N ARG A 285 -19.61 22.16 -18.80
CA ARG A 285 -20.09 23.15 -19.77
C ARG A 285 -20.37 24.45 -19.02
N LEU A 286 -19.51 25.44 -19.21
CA LEU A 286 -19.58 26.73 -18.55
C LEU A 286 -20.31 27.72 -19.45
N ILE A 287 -21.48 28.17 -19.02
CA ILE A 287 -22.32 29.11 -19.76
C ILE A 287 -22.19 30.50 -19.13
N LEU A 288 -21.79 31.48 -19.94
CA LEU A 288 -21.48 32.84 -19.49
C LEU A 288 -22.07 33.89 -20.45
N LYS A 289 -22.24 35.10 -19.92
CA LYS A 289 -22.73 36.28 -20.65
C LYS A 289 -21.95 37.52 -20.18
N PRO A 290 -21.63 38.49 -21.06
CA PRO A 290 -21.20 39.81 -20.62
C PRO A 290 -22.22 40.41 -19.64
N GLY A 291 -21.76 40.88 -18.48
CA GLY A 291 -22.56 41.30 -17.33
C GLY A 291 -22.80 40.21 -16.27
N ALA A 292 -22.31 38.98 -16.47
CA ALA A 292 -22.47 37.91 -15.49
C ALA A 292 -21.50 38.06 -14.32
N GLN A 293 -22.00 37.85 -13.10
CA GLN A 293 -21.17 37.78 -11.89
C GLN A 293 -20.53 36.40 -11.76
N VAL A 294 -19.21 36.37 -11.70
CA VAL A 294 -18.40 35.16 -11.61
C VAL A 294 -17.44 35.21 -10.43
N MET A 295 -17.03 34.05 -9.93
CA MET A 295 -15.93 33.92 -8.98
C MET A 295 -14.80 33.08 -9.58
N PHE A 296 -13.58 33.42 -9.20
CA PHE A 296 -12.41 32.62 -9.49
C PHE A 296 -12.37 31.37 -8.61
N VAL A 297 -12.11 30.19 -9.19
CA VAL A 297 -12.02 28.90 -8.46
C VAL A 297 -10.59 28.37 -8.32
N LYS A 298 -9.59 29.19 -8.68
CA LYS A 298 -8.16 28.86 -8.60
C LYS A 298 -7.39 30.11 -8.21
N ASN A 299 -6.26 29.93 -7.51
CA ASN A 299 -5.31 31.02 -7.27
C ASN A 299 -4.48 31.27 -8.53
N ASP A 300 -4.20 32.53 -8.82
CA ASP A 300 -3.26 32.89 -9.88
C ASP A 300 -1.83 32.55 -9.45
N LEU A 301 -1.13 31.83 -10.32
CA LEU A 301 0.26 31.40 -10.13
C LEU A 301 1.24 32.37 -10.80
N SER A 302 0.74 33.36 -11.53
CA SER A 302 1.57 34.41 -12.12
C SER A 302 2.30 35.22 -11.02
N PRO A 303 3.44 35.86 -11.32
CA PRO A 303 4.10 36.76 -10.39
C PRO A 303 3.22 37.91 -9.89
N GLU A 304 2.27 38.33 -10.73
CA GLU A 304 1.35 39.46 -10.50
C GLU A 304 0.21 39.10 -9.53
N LYS A 305 -0.15 37.81 -9.43
CA LYS A 305 -1.18 37.28 -8.53
C LYS A 305 -2.50 38.06 -8.62
N LEU A 306 -2.99 38.25 -9.84
CA LEU A 306 -4.12 39.14 -10.15
C LEU A 306 -5.42 38.69 -9.46
N TYR A 307 -5.60 37.40 -9.26
CA TYR A 307 -6.78 36.83 -8.61
C TYR A 307 -6.46 35.68 -7.65
N TYR A 308 -7.41 35.41 -6.76
CA TYR A 308 -7.37 34.30 -5.80
C TYR A 308 -8.69 33.54 -5.79
N ASN A 309 -8.67 32.30 -5.30
CA ASN A 309 -9.85 31.46 -5.18
C ASN A 309 -10.91 32.11 -4.27
N GLY A 310 -12.08 32.41 -4.82
CA GLY A 310 -13.18 33.12 -4.18
C GLY A 310 -13.30 34.60 -4.54
N LYS A 311 -12.33 35.20 -5.26
CA LYS A 311 -12.44 36.59 -5.76
C LYS A 311 -13.62 36.70 -6.72
N ILE A 312 -14.49 37.69 -6.54
CA ILE A 312 -15.69 37.91 -7.35
C ILE A 312 -15.43 39.06 -8.33
N GLY A 313 -15.91 38.90 -9.56
CA GLY A 313 -15.90 39.94 -10.58
C GLY A 313 -17.08 39.81 -11.53
N GLU A 314 -17.17 40.76 -12.45
CA GLU A 314 -18.17 40.82 -13.50
C GLU A 314 -17.51 40.68 -14.86
N ILE A 315 -18.11 39.91 -15.77
CA ILE A 315 -17.60 39.76 -17.13
C ILE A 315 -17.90 41.03 -17.92
N VAL A 316 -16.87 41.74 -18.37
CA VAL A 316 -17.02 42.96 -19.19
C VAL A 316 -17.34 42.59 -20.63
N HIS A 317 -16.51 41.74 -21.22
CA HIS A 317 -16.67 41.25 -22.58
C HIS A 317 -15.96 39.90 -22.77
N ILE A 318 -16.27 39.23 -23.88
CA ILE A 318 -15.73 37.93 -24.26
C ILE A 318 -15.34 38.03 -25.73
N GLU A 319 -14.05 37.94 -26.03
CA GLU A 319 -13.46 38.04 -27.38
C GLU A 319 -12.41 36.95 -27.57
N ASP A 320 -12.39 36.28 -28.73
CA ASP A 320 -11.34 35.35 -29.17
C ASP A 320 -10.79 34.39 -28.09
N ASP A 321 -11.69 33.67 -27.40
CA ASP A 321 -11.36 32.74 -26.30
C ASP A 321 -10.62 33.38 -25.10
N THR A 322 -10.84 34.68 -24.88
CA THR A 322 -10.40 35.41 -23.69
C THR A 322 -11.62 36.01 -23.00
N ILE A 323 -11.73 35.77 -21.69
CA ILE A 323 -12.80 36.30 -20.85
C ILE A 323 -12.22 37.44 -20.03
N VAL A 324 -12.73 38.65 -20.22
CA VAL A 324 -12.25 39.83 -19.48
C VAL A 324 -13.17 40.07 -18.28
N VAL A 325 -12.59 40.02 -17.08
CA VAL A 325 -13.31 40.15 -15.81
C VAL A 325 -12.86 41.41 -15.09
N GLN A 326 -13.82 42.26 -14.71
CA GLN A 326 -13.60 43.41 -13.83
C GLN A 326 -13.93 43.03 -12.39
N CYS A 327 -12.98 43.17 -11.47
CA CYS A 327 -13.25 43.03 -10.04
C CYS A 327 -13.60 44.40 -9.42
N PRO A 328 -14.46 44.45 -8.38
CA PRO A 328 -14.88 45.72 -7.77
C PRO A 328 -13.73 46.57 -7.21
N ASP A 329 -12.66 45.93 -6.73
CA ASP A 329 -11.54 46.59 -6.03
C ASP A 329 -10.30 46.83 -6.92
N ASP A 330 -10.34 46.40 -8.18
CA ASP A 330 -9.21 46.53 -9.10
C ASP A 330 -9.44 47.69 -10.07
N GLU A 331 -8.41 48.50 -10.35
CA GLU A 331 -8.48 49.53 -11.41
C GLU A 331 -8.38 48.93 -12.81
N ASP A 332 -7.65 47.81 -12.94
CA ASP A 332 -7.41 47.12 -14.20
C ASP A 332 -8.34 45.91 -14.38
N THR A 333 -8.67 45.59 -15.62
CA THR A 333 -9.38 44.36 -15.99
C THR A 333 -8.44 43.16 -15.99
N ILE A 334 -8.96 41.99 -15.66
CA ILE A 334 -8.22 40.72 -15.65
C ILE A 334 -8.58 39.90 -16.90
N ASP A 335 -7.58 39.56 -17.69
CA ASP A 335 -7.71 38.63 -18.81
C ASP A 335 -7.62 37.19 -18.32
N VAL A 336 -8.71 36.44 -18.44
CA VAL A 336 -8.83 35.10 -17.88
C VAL A 336 -8.62 34.05 -18.98
N ALA A 337 -7.52 33.33 -18.88
CA ALA A 337 -7.20 32.19 -19.74
C ALA A 337 -7.61 30.84 -19.12
N PRO A 338 -7.84 29.79 -19.93
CA PRO A 338 -8.11 28.44 -19.45
C PRO A 338 -6.98 27.89 -18.56
N GLN A 339 -7.35 27.32 -17.42
CA GLN A 339 -6.44 26.72 -16.45
C GLN A 339 -6.62 25.21 -16.40
N SER A 340 -5.55 24.48 -16.06
CA SER A 340 -5.60 23.03 -15.85
C SER A 340 -5.57 22.67 -14.36
N TRP A 341 -6.35 21.66 -13.99
CA TRP A 341 -6.33 20.97 -12.71
C TRP A 341 -5.95 19.51 -12.95
N LYS A 342 -5.09 18.99 -12.07
CA LYS A 342 -4.55 17.64 -12.20
C LYS A 342 -5.24 16.72 -11.19
N ASN A 343 -5.62 15.54 -11.65
CA ASN A 343 -5.95 14.42 -10.78
C ASN A 343 -4.71 13.55 -10.67
N VAL A 344 -4.21 13.40 -9.45
CA VAL A 344 -2.96 12.67 -9.18
C VAL A 344 -3.22 11.38 -8.44
N ARG A 345 -2.30 10.45 -8.55
CA ARG A 345 -2.23 9.24 -7.72
C ARG A 345 -0.83 9.15 -7.14
N PHE A 346 -0.75 8.85 -5.84
CA PHE A 346 0.54 8.58 -5.22
C PHE A 346 1.07 7.23 -5.69
N THR A 347 2.28 7.25 -6.22
CA THR A 347 3.06 6.06 -6.55
C THR A 347 4.42 6.12 -5.86
N LEU A 348 5.08 4.98 -5.79
CA LEU A 348 6.43 4.88 -5.26
C LEU A 348 7.39 4.80 -6.45
N ASN A 349 8.26 5.79 -6.59
CA ASN A 349 9.28 5.76 -7.63
C ASN A 349 10.31 4.68 -7.31
N GLU A 350 10.57 3.77 -8.25
CA GLU A 350 11.45 2.62 -8.01
C GLU A 350 12.94 3.02 -7.86
N ALA A 351 13.36 4.15 -8.45
CA ALA A 351 14.74 4.63 -8.40
C ALA A 351 15.00 5.51 -7.18
N THR A 352 14.16 6.51 -6.91
CA THR A 352 14.34 7.45 -5.80
C THR A 352 13.78 6.90 -4.48
N ARG A 353 12.82 5.97 -4.57
CA ARG A 353 12.02 5.45 -3.44
C ARG A 353 11.24 6.55 -2.74
N GLU A 354 11.04 7.68 -3.41
CA GLU A 354 10.19 8.75 -2.91
C GLU A 354 8.76 8.52 -3.40
N ILE A 355 7.82 9.03 -2.61
CA ILE A 355 6.42 9.04 -3.01
C ILE A 355 6.28 10.19 -4.00
N GLU A 356 5.85 9.87 -5.21
CA GLU A 356 5.67 10.82 -6.29
C GLU A 356 4.20 10.89 -6.69
N GLU A 357 3.80 12.05 -7.19
CA GLU A 357 2.48 12.30 -7.72
C GLU A 357 2.48 11.96 -9.22
N GLU A 358 1.81 10.87 -9.58
CA GLU A 358 1.57 10.50 -10.98
C GLU A 358 0.27 11.16 -11.45
N GLU A 359 0.33 11.97 -12.51
CA GLU A 359 -0.84 12.55 -13.14
C GLU A 359 -1.62 11.48 -13.91
N ILE A 360 -2.83 11.15 -13.43
CA ILE A 360 -3.71 10.15 -14.06
C ILE A 360 -4.79 10.79 -14.93
N GLY A 361 -5.03 12.09 -14.75
CA GLY A 361 -5.97 12.85 -15.57
C GLY A 361 -5.85 14.35 -15.36
N ALA A 362 -6.39 15.11 -16.30
CA ALA A 362 -6.41 16.57 -16.28
C ALA A 362 -7.79 17.09 -16.70
N PHE A 363 -8.23 18.13 -16.01
CA PHE A 363 -9.42 18.91 -16.35
C PHE A 363 -8.95 20.32 -16.71
N ARG A 364 -9.24 20.81 -17.92
CA ARG A 364 -8.87 22.15 -18.37
C ARG A 364 -10.10 22.97 -18.74
N GLN A 365 -10.24 24.13 -18.12
CA GLN A 365 -11.39 25.03 -18.26
C GLN A 365 -11.02 26.44 -17.75
N TYR A 366 -11.79 27.46 -18.10
CA TYR A 366 -11.68 28.77 -17.43
C TYR A 366 -11.89 28.61 -15.91
N PRO A 367 -11.04 29.23 -15.07
CA PRO A 367 -11.13 29.16 -13.60
C PRO A 367 -12.27 30.01 -13.04
N LEU A 368 -13.45 29.98 -13.67
CA LEU A 368 -14.61 30.79 -13.35
C LEU A 368 -15.82 29.90 -13.04
N LYS A 369 -16.72 30.45 -12.23
CA LYS A 369 -18.05 29.91 -11.95
C LYS A 369 -19.03 31.04 -11.66
N LEU A 370 -20.29 30.88 -12.04
CA LEU A 370 -21.36 31.81 -11.66
C LEU A 370 -21.40 31.98 -10.13
N ALA A 371 -21.55 33.24 -9.69
CA ALA A 371 -21.30 33.63 -8.31
C ALA A 371 -22.36 34.54 -7.70
N TRP A 372 -23.61 34.52 -8.20
CA TRP A 372 -24.70 35.17 -7.49
C TRP A 372 -25.09 34.41 -6.22
N ALA A 373 -25.03 33.08 -6.29
CA ALA A 373 -25.30 32.21 -5.14
C ALA A 373 -24.34 31.02 -5.05
N ILE A 374 -23.99 30.65 -3.82
CA ILE A 374 -23.22 29.44 -3.51
C ILE A 374 -23.76 28.82 -2.22
N THR A 375 -23.67 27.49 -2.10
CA THR A 375 -24.03 26.83 -0.83
C THR A 375 -23.00 27.09 0.25
N ILE A 376 -23.42 27.15 1.52
CA ILE A 376 -22.55 27.23 2.71
C ILE A 376 -21.46 26.15 2.68
N HIS A 377 -21.79 24.91 2.29
CA HIS A 377 -20.80 23.82 2.17
C HIS A 377 -19.68 24.13 1.16
N LYS A 378 -20.02 24.69 0.00
CA LYS A 378 -19.05 25.00 -1.07
C LYS A 378 -18.31 26.32 -0.84
N SER A 379 -18.78 27.18 0.08
CA SER A 379 -18.07 28.39 0.46
C SER A 379 -17.01 28.16 1.54
N GLN A 380 -16.89 26.95 2.09
CA GLN A 380 -15.85 26.60 3.05
C GLN A 380 -14.46 26.89 2.47
N GLY A 381 -13.56 27.40 3.32
CA GLY A 381 -12.26 27.93 2.90
C GLY A 381 -12.30 29.31 2.22
N LEU A 382 -13.38 29.69 1.52
CA LEU A 382 -13.47 30.97 0.78
C LEU A 382 -13.69 32.19 1.69
N THR A 383 -13.41 33.38 1.14
CA THR A 383 -13.58 34.68 1.80
C THR A 383 -14.20 35.66 0.82
N PHE A 384 -15.19 36.42 1.28
CA PHE A 384 -15.93 37.41 0.49
C PHE A 384 -16.03 38.74 1.23
N ASP A 385 -16.23 39.81 0.48
CA ASP A 385 -16.38 41.16 1.03
C ASP A 385 -17.84 41.46 1.40
N ASN A 386 -18.79 41.09 0.53
CA ASN A 386 -20.22 41.29 0.76
C ASN A 386 -20.98 39.97 0.64
N VAL A 387 -21.74 39.61 1.67
CA VAL A 387 -22.42 38.32 1.78
C VAL A 387 -23.84 38.50 2.27
N VAL A 388 -24.79 37.92 1.53
CA VAL A 388 -26.18 37.75 1.99
C VAL A 388 -26.35 36.34 2.52
N VAL A 389 -26.74 36.20 3.77
CA VAL A 389 -26.93 34.90 4.42
C VAL A 389 -28.41 34.71 4.77
N ASP A 390 -28.97 33.59 4.35
CA ASP A 390 -30.23 33.09 4.90
C ASP A 390 -29.94 32.09 6.03
N ALA A 391 -29.73 32.65 7.22
CA ALA A 391 -29.32 31.89 8.39
C ALA A 391 -30.48 31.19 9.12
N ALA A 392 -31.75 31.58 8.87
CA ALA A 392 -32.89 30.95 9.54
C ALA A 392 -33.14 29.50 9.07
N LEU A 393 -32.70 29.16 7.86
CA LEU A 393 -32.80 27.82 7.28
C LEU A 393 -31.64 26.88 7.68
N ALA A 394 -30.69 27.34 8.50
CA ALA A 394 -29.61 26.49 8.99
C ALA A 394 -30.17 25.36 9.85
N PHE A 395 -29.78 24.12 9.54
CA PHE A 395 -30.33 22.91 10.15
C PHE A 395 -29.26 22.03 10.80
N ALA A 396 -27.98 22.34 10.59
CA ALA A 396 -26.87 21.58 11.15
C ALA A 396 -25.91 22.46 11.94
N HIS A 397 -25.18 21.81 12.85
CA HIS A 397 -24.10 22.40 13.63
C HIS A 397 -23.11 23.18 12.75
N GLY A 398 -22.67 24.34 13.24
CA GLY A 398 -21.60 25.10 12.59
C GLY A 398 -21.97 25.78 11.28
N GLN A 399 -23.13 25.51 10.66
CA GLN A 399 -23.53 26.12 9.38
C GLN A 399 -23.63 27.65 9.46
N VAL A 400 -24.26 28.19 10.52
CA VAL A 400 -24.33 29.64 10.73
C VAL A 400 -22.93 30.22 10.93
N TYR A 401 -22.09 29.61 11.76
CA TYR A 401 -20.72 30.04 11.97
C TYR A 401 -19.90 30.04 10.66
N VAL A 402 -20.01 28.98 9.86
CA VAL A 402 -19.33 28.87 8.56
C VAL A 402 -19.81 29.96 7.63
N ALA A 403 -21.13 30.20 7.52
CA ALA A 403 -21.69 31.23 6.66
C ALA A 403 -21.22 32.63 7.05
N LEU A 404 -21.31 32.98 8.33
CA LEU A 404 -20.91 34.29 8.84
C LEU A 404 -19.39 34.51 8.70
N SER A 405 -18.58 33.50 8.98
CA SER A 405 -17.11 33.57 8.86
C SER A 405 -16.58 33.66 7.43
N ARG A 406 -17.45 33.61 6.42
CA ARG A 406 -17.08 33.88 5.02
C ARG A 406 -16.85 35.37 4.76
N CYS A 407 -17.51 36.25 5.51
CA CYS A 407 -17.36 37.68 5.35
C CYS A 407 -16.05 38.18 5.99
N ARG A 408 -15.45 39.24 5.44
CA ARG A 408 -14.29 39.92 6.04
C ARG A 408 -14.68 40.84 7.20
N THR A 409 -15.81 41.53 7.08
CA THR A 409 -16.27 42.54 8.05
C THR A 409 -17.73 42.31 8.43
N LEU A 410 -18.15 42.82 9.58
CA LEU A 410 -19.57 42.78 9.97
C LEU A 410 -20.43 43.64 9.04
N GLN A 411 -19.87 44.67 8.41
CA GLN A 411 -20.59 45.61 7.56
C GLN A 411 -21.00 45.02 6.21
N GLY A 412 -20.15 44.17 5.63
CA GLY A 412 -20.46 43.46 4.39
C GLY A 412 -21.45 42.31 4.57
N LEU A 413 -21.83 41.98 5.81
CA LEU A 413 -22.80 40.94 6.09
C LEU A 413 -24.23 41.51 6.04
N VAL A 414 -25.11 40.82 5.31
CA VAL A 414 -26.55 41.07 5.29
C VAL A 414 -27.30 39.79 5.61
N LEU A 415 -28.30 39.87 6.49
CA LEU A 415 -29.17 38.75 6.81
C LEU A 415 -30.50 38.88 6.09
N SER A 416 -30.94 37.83 5.40
CA SER A 416 -32.26 37.78 4.75
C SER A 416 -33.40 37.61 5.79
N SER A 417 -33.07 36.95 6.90
CA SER A 417 -33.96 36.62 8.00
C SER A 417 -33.32 36.98 9.34
N PRO A 418 -34.08 37.40 10.36
CA PRO A 418 -33.52 37.57 11.69
C PRO A 418 -33.06 36.22 12.25
N ILE A 419 -31.93 36.23 12.96
CA ILE A 419 -31.40 35.05 13.62
C ILE A 419 -32.04 34.94 15.00
N GLY A 420 -32.61 33.78 15.31
CA GLY A 420 -33.12 33.44 16.64
C GLY A 420 -32.12 32.57 17.41
N TYR A 421 -32.31 32.46 18.73
CA TYR A 421 -31.47 31.59 19.58
C TYR A 421 -31.45 30.13 19.13
N GLY A 422 -32.55 29.62 18.55
CA GLY A 422 -32.63 28.25 18.03
C GLY A 422 -31.95 28.01 16.69
N SER A 423 -31.53 29.07 15.98
CA SER A 423 -30.88 28.96 14.67
C SER A 423 -29.37 28.68 14.81
N VAL A 424 -28.78 28.96 15.96
CA VAL A 424 -27.38 28.62 16.26
C VAL A 424 -27.33 27.28 16.97
N ILE A 425 -27.18 26.23 16.17
CA ILE A 425 -27.07 24.86 16.65
C ILE A 425 -25.61 24.64 17.07
N THR A 426 -25.41 24.39 18.37
CA THR A 426 -24.10 23.98 18.91
C THR A 426 -24.16 22.54 19.39
N ASP A 427 -23.14 21.74 19.07
CA ASP A 427 -23.05 20.34 19.44
C ASP A 427 -22.24 20.23 20.74
N GLN A 428 -22.86 19.67 21.78
CA GLN A 428 -22.23 19.55 23.09
C GLN A 428 -20.94 18.70 23.04
N GLN A 429 -20.87 17.70 22.16
CA GLN A 429 -19.69 16.85 22.00
C GLN A 429 -18.48 17.66 21.49
N VAL A 430 -18.74 18.62 20.60
CA VAL A 430 -17.71 19.52 20.08
C VAL A 430 -17.23 20.48 21.18
N LEU A 431 -18.15 21.04 21.97
CA LEU A 431 -17.80 21.90 23.11
C LEU A 431 -16.96 21.16 24.15
N ASP A 432 -17.35 19.93 24.50
CA ASP A 432 -16.64 19.11 25.48
C ASP A 432 -15.24 18.72 24.98
N PHE A 433 -15.10 18.44 23.69
CA PHE A 433 -13.80 18.16 23.06
C PHE A 433 -12.86 19.37 23.10
N ASN A 434 -13.35 20.57 22.77
CA ASN A 434 -12.52 21.78 22.81
C ASN A 434 -12.11 22.16 24.23
N ARG A 435 -13.02 22.08 25.22
CA ARG A 435 -12.66 22.35 26.62
C ARG A 435 -11.49 21.48 27.09
N ARG A 436 -11.50 20.19 26.75
CA ARG A 436 -10.38 19.28 27.04
C ARG A 436 -9.10 19.65 26.28
N SER A 437 -9.23 20.20 25.08
CA SER A 437 -8.09 20.64 24.27
C SER A 437 -7.44 21.91 24.84
N GLU A 438 -8.25 22.84 25.37
CA GLU A 438 -7.80 24.06 26.03
C GLU A 438 -7.10 23.79 27.37
N GLU A 439 -7.46 22.71 28.05
CA GLU A 439 -6.81 22.26 29.30
C GLU A 439 -5.38 21.73 29.08
N TYR A 440 -5.06 21.27 27.86
CA TYR A 440 -3.79 20.63 27.52
C TYR A 440 -3.12 21.27 26.31
N ILE A 441 -2.65 22.51 26.49
CA ILE A 441 -1.82 23.19 25.50
C ILE A 441 -0.39 22.61 25.58
N PRO A 442 0.15 22.04 24.49
CA PRO A 442 1.50 21.51 24.49
C PRO A 442 2.51 22.63 24.74
N ASP A 443 3.49 22.36 25.58
CA ASP A 443 4.58 23.29 25.86
C ASP A 443 5.90 22.82 25.22
N ASN A 444 6.91 23.69 25.24
CA ASN A 444 8.24 23.35 24.72
C ASN A 444 8.87 22.17 25.48
N ARG A 445 8.46 21.92 26.73
CA ARG A 445 8.97 20.79 27.50
C ARG A 445 8.42 19.46 27.00
N GLU A 446 7.12 19.38 26.70
CA GLU A 446 6.51 18.20 26.07
C GLU A 446 7.14 17.91 24.71
N LEU A 447 7.43 18.96 23.92
CA LEU A 447 8.11 18.82 22.64
C LEU A 447 9.50 18.20 22.80
N GLU A 448 10.34 18.75 23.69
CA GLU A 448 11.69 18.21 23.91
C GLU A 448 11.66 16.80 24.49
N VAL A 449 10.77 16.50 25.43
CA VAL A 449 10.56 15.13 25.95
C VAL A 449 10.12 14.20 24.82
N SER A 450 9.21 14.62 23.95
CA SER A 450 8.73 13.82 22.81
C SER A 450 9.83 13.55 21.80
N LYS A 451 10.73 14.51 21.54
CA LYS A 451 11.91 14.33 20.68
C LYS A 451 12.84 13.26 21.24
N VAL A 452 13.15 13.35 22.54
CA VAL A 452 14.05 12.40 23.22
C VAL A 452 13.44 11.00 23.25
N LEU A 453 12.16 10.88 23.63
CA LEU A 453 11.44 9.60 23.65
C LEU A 453 11.38 8.96 22.27
N PHE A 454 11.13 9.75 21.22
CA PHE A 454 11.12 9.23 19.85
C PHE A 454 12.49 8.73 19.41
N GLN A 455 13.57 9.45 19.74
CA GLN A 455 14.92 8.99 19.48
C GLN A 455 15.25 7.71 20.25
N GLU A 456 14.87 7.63 21.53
CA GLU A 456 15.02 6.41 22.32
C GLU A 456 14.26 5.26 21.67
N GLU A 457 13.00 5.44 21.31
CA GLU A 457 12.15 4.41 20.71
C GLU A 457 12.74 3.86 19.41
N LEU A 458 13.21 4.73 18.51
CA LEU A 458 13.83 4.32 17.25
C LEU A 458 15.07 3.45 17.48
N LEU A 459 15.90 3.82 18.46
CA LEU A 459 17.09 3.04 18.81
C LEU A 459 16.72 1.74 19.53
N GLN A 460 15.78 1.77 20.48
CA GLN A 460 15.28 0.58 21.17
C GLN A 460 14.73 -0.45 20.18
N GLN A 461 13.95 -0.02 19.18
CA GLN A 461 13.44 -0.88 18.11
C GLN A 461 14.59 -1.48 17.29
N LEU A 462 15.58 -0.67 16.92
CA LEU A 462 16.73 -1.11 16.11
C LEU A 462 17.56 -2.21 16.82
N PHE A 463 17.70 -2.13 18.14
CA PHE A 463 18.50 -3.08 18.94
C PHE A 463 17.68 -4.21 19.58
N SER A 464 16.40 -4.38 19.29
CA SER A 464 15.56 -5.38 19.96
C SER A 464 15.78 -6.82 19.46
N PHE A 465 15.93 -7.02 18.14
CA PHE A 465 16.10 -8.33 17.48
C PHE A 465 15.08 -9.43 17.83
N ASN A 466 13.96 -9.10 18.49
CA ASN A 466 12.96 -10.08 18.94
C ASN A 466 12.30 -10.85 17.78
N ASP A 467 12.05 -10.17 16.66
CA ASP A 467 11.45 -10.82 15.49
C ASP A 467 12.42 -11.80 14.82
N MET A 468 13.72 -11.51 14.84
CA MET A 468 14.76 -12.43 14.37
C MET A 468 14.82 -13.67 15.25
N LEU A 469 14.75 -13.49 16.57
CA LEU A 469 14.71 -14.60 17.53
C LEU A 469 13.51 -15.51 17.26
N ARG A 470 12.32 -14.94 17.07
CA ARG A 470 11.11 -15.72 16.75
C ARG A 470 11.27 -16.47 15.44
N ALA A 471 11.83 -15.84 14.40
CA ALA A 471 12.08 -16.48 13.11
C ALA A 471 13.06 -17.66 13.24
N ILE A 472 14.18 -17.49 13.96
CA ILE A 472 15.16 -18.56 14.20
C ILE A 472 14.54 -19.71 15.01
N LEU A 473 13.79 -19.42 16.07
CA LEU A 473 13.13 -20.43 16.89
C LEU A 473 12.06 -21.19 16.10
N HIS A 474 11.31 -20.48 15.25
CA HIS A 474 10.30 -21.10 14.40
C HIS A 474 10.95 -21.99 13.34
N LEU A 475 11.98 -21.49 12.64
CA LEU A 475 12.75 -22.27 11.67
C LEU A 475 13.32 -23.55 12.32
N ARG A 476 13.88 -23.43 13.52
CA ARG A 476 14.38 -24.58 14.29
C ARG A 476 13.28 -25.59 14.59
N LYS A 477 12.12 -25.12 15.05
CA LYS A 477 10.96 -25.98 15.34
C LYS A 477 10.51 -26.73 14.08
N THR A 478 10.32 -26.01 12.98
CA THR A 478 9.90 -26.59 11.69
C THR A 478 10.93 -27.61 11.18
N ALA A 479 12.23 -27.33 11.31
CA ALA A 479 13.30 -28.26 10.93
C ALA A 479 13.32 -29.53 11.79
N ILE A 480 13.08 -29.43 13.10
CA ILE A 480 13.00 -30.59 14.01
C ILE A 480 11.76 -31.43 13.71
N GLU A 481 10.60 -30.79 13.47
CA GLU A 481 9.35 -31.47 13.13
C GLU A 481 9.46 -32.22 11.79
N ALA A 482 10.24 -31.70 10.85
CA ALA A 482 10.54 -32.37 9.59
C ALA A 482 11.44 -33.63 9.76
N GLY A 483 12.18 -33.73 10.88
CA GLY A 483 12.96 -34.91 11.24
C GLY A 483 13.95 -35.34 10.16
N THR A 484 13.82 -36.57 9.66
CA THR A 484 14.69 -37.10 8.59
C THR A 484 14.35 -36.58 7.19
N GLY A 485 13.33 -35.74 7.06
CA GLY A 485 12.91 -35.15 5.79
C GLY A 485 13.79 -33.98 5.34
N VAL A 486 14.64 -33.43 6.20
CA VAL A 486 15.58 -32.33 5.89
C VAL A 486 17.02 -32.81 5.93
N SER A 487 17.95 -32.00 5.38
CA SER A 487 19.39 -32.26 5.44
C SER A 487 19.86 -32.50 6.87
N SER A 488 20.71 -33.51 7.08
CA SER A 488 21.24 -33.82 8.41
C SER A 488 22.08 -32.69 9.01
N ALA A 489 22.61 -31.79 8.18
CA ALA A 489 23.41 -30.64 8.60
C ALA A 489 22.57 -29.43 9.03
N LEU A 490 21.30 -29.35 8.61
CA LEU A 490 20.47 -28.16 8.81
C LEU A 490 20.20 -27.87 10.29
N VAL A 491 19.83 -28.87 11.08
CA VAL A 491 19.53 -28.67 12.52
C VAL A 491 20.79 -28.26 13.29
N PRO A 492 21.96 -28.93 13.13
CA PRO A 492 23.22 -28.46 13.72
C PRO A 492 23.61 -27.03 13.30
N GLU A 493 23.43 -26.66 12.04
CA GLU A 493 23.70 -25.29 11.55
C GLU A 493 22.77 -24.27 12.23
N ILE A 494 21.47 -24.57 12.32
CA ILE A 494 20.51 -23.71 13.02
C ILE A 494 20.86 -23.62 14.51
N ASP A 495 21.27 -24.71 15.16
CA ASP A 495 21.68 -24.71 16.57
C ASP A 495 22.92 -23.82 16.77
N GLN A 496 23.94 -23.92 15.91
CA GLN A 496 25.12 -23.05 15.96
C GLN A 496 24.75 -21.57 15.79
N VAL A 497 23.89 -21.26 14.82
CA VAL A 497 23.39 -19.89 14.57
C VAL A 497 22.57 -19.39 15.75
N SER A 498 21.73 -20.23 16.34
CA SER A 498 20.90 -19.92 17.50
C SER A 498 21.75 -19.68 18.75
N GLU A 499 22.80 -20.46 18.98
CA GLU A 499 23.75 -20.26 20.09
C GLU A 499 24.50 -18.94 19.94
N HIS A 500 25.04 -18.67 18.73
CA HIS A 500 25.70 -17.39 18.43
C HIS A 500 24.73 -16.22 18.60
N PHE A 501 23.52 -16.33 18.06
CA PHE A 501 22.51 -15.28 18.18
C PHE A 501 22.14 -15.03 19.65
N ASN A 502 21.89 -16.08 20.44
CA ASN A 502 21.52 -15.91 21.84
C ASN A 502 22.66 -15.33 22.70
N GLY A 503 23.89 -15.81 22.48
CA GLY A 503 25.07 -15.38 23.23
C GLY A 503 25.57 -13.98 22.86
N GLN A 504 25.81 -13.74 21.57
CA GLN A 504 26.48 -12.53 21.08
C GLN A 504 25.51 -11.42 20.66
N ILE A 505 24.26 -11.76 20.32
CA ILE A 505 23.28 -10.76 19.84
C ILE A 505 22.22 -10.51 20.92
N ASN A 506 21.35 -11.47 21.20
CA ASN A 506 20.18 -11.29 22.07
C ASN A 506 20.56 -10.87 23.50
N THR A 507 21.49 -11.58 24.14
CA THR A 507 21.89 -11.25 25.53
C THR A 507 22.56 -9.88 25.63
N VAL A 508 23.41 -9.55 24.65
CA VAL A 508 24.10 -8.26 24.60
C VAL A 508 23.11 -7.14 24.30
N ALA A 509 22.17 -7.37 23.37
CA ALA A 509 21.09 -6.46 23.03
C ALA A 509 20.21 -6.13 24.24
N GLN A 510 19.76 -7.14 24.99
CA GLN A 510 18.95 -6.91 26.20
C GLN A 510 19.68 -6.08 27.26
N ARG A 511 20.98 -6.34 27.47
CA ARG A 511 21.82 -5.52 28.38
C ARG A 511 21.99 -4.10 27.85
N PHE A 512 22.22 -3.97 26.55
CA PHE A 512 22.39 -2.70 25.88
C PHE A 512 21.11 -1.86 25.90
N GLN A 513 19.94 -2.44 25.68
CA GLN A 513 18.64 -1.76 25.75
C GLN A 513 18.37 -1.21 27.15
N ARG A 514 18.70 -1.97 28.21
CA ARG A 514 18.63 -1.47 29.60
C ARG A 514 19.59 -0.31 29.83
N GLN A 515 20.84 -0.46 29.37
CA GLN A 515 21.84 0.60 29.44
C GLN A 515 21.39 1.86 28.68
N LEU A 516 20.77 1.68 27.51
CA LEU A 516 20.29 2.76 26.65
C LEU A 516 19.21 3.56 27.36
N SER A 517 18.23 2.91 28.00
CA SER A 517 17.22 3.61 28.82
C SER A 517 17.83 4.36 29.99
N THR A 518 18.87 3.82 30.64
CA THR A 518 19.61 4.57 31.68
C THR A 518 20.31 5.81 31.12
N LEU A 519 20.94 5.69 29.94
CA LEU A 519 21.59 6.84 29.29
C LEU A 519 20.57 7.90 28.85
N PHE A 520 19.41 7.48 28.37
CA PHE A 520 18.34 8.40 28.00
C PHE A 520 17.69 9.10 29.21
N ALA A 521 17.67 8.47 30.38
CA ALA A 521 17.27 9.14 31.63
C ALA A 521 18.21 10.32 31.98
N GLU A 522 19.48 10.25 31.58
CA GLU A 522 20.48 11.32 31.74
C GLU A 522 20.67 12.16 30.46
N TYR A 523 19.80 12.02 29.44
CA TYR A 523 20.01 12.65 28.13
C TYR A 523 20.11 14.18 28.19
N SER A 524 19.31 14.81 29.06
CA SER A 524 19.28 16.26 29.25
C SER A 524 20.43 16.79 30.12
N SER A 525 21.29 15.92 30.65
CA SER A 525 22.48 16.32 31.41
C SER A 525 23.61 16.77 30.49
N ASP A 526 24.58 17.50 31.04
CA ASP A 526 25.73 17.99 30.29
C ASP A 526 26.54 16.82 29.68
N GLY A 527 26.72 16.84 28.36
CA GLY A 527 27.32 15.77 27.58
C GLY A 527 26.48 14.49 27.43
N GLY A 528 25.22 14.45 27.88
CA GLY A 528 24.34 13.27 27.81
C GLY A 528 24.11 12.79 26.37
N ALA A 529 23.82 13.70 25.44
CA ALA A 529 23.64 13.38 24.03
C ALA A 529 24.90 12.80 23.36
N GLU A 530 26.10 13.31 23.71
CA GLU A 530 27.39 12.80 23.20
C GLU A 530 27.63 11.37 23.70
N ARG A 531 27.36 11.10 24.99
CA ARG A 531 27.47 9.75 25.57
C ARG A 531 26.56 8.74 24.89
N VAL A 532 25.30 9.11 24.61
CA VAL A 532 24.37 8.25 23.86
C VAL A 532 24.91 7.98 22.46
N LYS A 533 25.32 9.02 21.74
CA LYS A 533 25.89 8.90 20.39
C LYS A 533 27.08 7.95 20.35
N ASP A 534 28.10 8.16 21.18
CA ASP A 534 29.31 7.34 21.20
C ASP A 534 28.99 5.88 21.51
N ARG A 535 28.09 5.67 22.48
CA ARG A 535 27.70 4.32 22.91
C ARG A 535 26.87 3.60 21.85
N VAL A 536 25.97 4.30 21.16
CA VAL A 536 25.18 3.76 20.04
C VAL A 536 26.08 3.43 18.85
N LEU A 537 27.05 4.27 18.51
CA LEU A 537 28.00 3.99 17.42
C LEU A 537 28.85 2.75 17.71
N ALA A 538 29.35 2.60 18.94
CA ALA A 538 30.08 1.40 19.36
C ALA A 538 29.22 0.14 19.27
N ALA A 539 27.95 0.21 19.70
CA ALA A 539 27.01 -0.90 19.59
C ALA A 539 26.66 -1.22 18.13
N ALA A 540 26.39 -0.20 17.29
CA ALA A 540 26.08 -0.37 15.88
C ALA A 540 27.20 -1.10 15.13
N LYS A 541 28.47 -0.79 15.42
CA LYS A 541 29.63 -1.51 14.88
C LYS A 541 29.63 -2.98 15.33
N TYR A 542 29.48 -3.22 16.63
CA TYR A 542 29.47 -4.57 17.20
C TYR A 542 28.35 -5.45 16.60
N PHE A 543 27.11 -4.96 16.54
CA PHE A 543 25.98 -5.73 16.01
C PHE A 543 26.09 -5.91 14.50
N HIS A 544 26.59 -4.93 13.74
CA HIS A 544 26.81 -5.06 12.30
C HIS A 544 27.76 -6.22 11.97
N GLU A 545 28.86 -6.36 12.73
CA GLU A 545 29.81 -7.46 12.57
C GLU A 545 29.19 -8.82 12.95
N ASN A 546 28.45 -8.88 14.07
CA ASN A 546 27.84 -10.13 14.56
C ASN A 546 26.66 -10.61 13.69
N LEU A 547 25.93 -9.70 13.04
CA LEU A 547 24.83 -10.04 12.13
C LEU A 547 25.32 -10.64 10.81
N LYS A 548 26.61 -10.53 10.48
CA LYS A 548 27.18 -11.12 9.28
C LYS A 548 27.01 -12.64 9.25
N LEU A 549 27.23 -13.32 10.38
CA LEU A 549 27.09 -14.77 10.48
C LEU A 549 25.64 -15.23 10.23
N ILE A 550 24.66 -14.47 10.72
CA ILE A 550 23.24 -14.74 10.48
C ILE A 550 22.91 -14.54 9.00
N PHE A 551 23.44 -13.46 8.39
CA PHE A 551 23.27 -13.21 6.96
C PHE A 551 23.85 -14.36 6.12
N ASP A 552 25.08 -14.78 6.40
CA ASP A 552 25.75 -15.85 5.67
C ASP A 552 24.95 -17.16 5.76
N PHE A 553 24.41 -17.50 6.94
CA PHE A 553 23.49 -18.63 7.10
C PHE A 553 22.26 -18.52 6.18
N THR A 554 21.59 -17.35 6.16
CA THR A 554 20.38 -17.18 5.32
C THR A 554 20.63 -17.32 3.81
N VAL A 555 21.86 -17.07 3.36
CA VAL A 555 22.25 -17.19 1.94
C VAL A 555 22.59 -18.64 1.57
N HIS A 556 23.16 -19.41 2.50
CA HIS A 556 23.82 -20.70 2.21
C HIS A 556 23.10 -21.94 2.76
N ALA A 557 22.16 -21.80 3.70
CA ALA A 557 21.49 -22.94 4.32
C ALA A 557 20.75 -23.84 3.31
N ASP A 558 20.98 -25.16 3.38
CA ASP A 558 20.22 -26.15 2.60
C ASP A 558 18.86 -26.44 3.25
N LEU A 559 17.82 -25.75 2.78
CA LEU A 559 16.45 -25.94 3.25
C LEU A 559 15.68 -27.04 2.50
N SER A 560 16.36 -27.86 1.71
CA SER A 560 15.67 -28.92 0.98
C SER A 560 14.97 -29.88 1.93
N SER A 561 13.69 -30.11 1.65
CA SER A 561 12.86 -31.03 2.37
C SER A 561 12.28 -32.08 1.43
N ASP A 562 11.98 -33.24 2.00
CA ASP A 562 11.19 -34.25 1.33
C ASP A 562 9.70 -33.86 1.23
N ASN A 563 9.27 -32.83 1.98
CA ASN A 563 7.92 -32.26 1.97
C ASN A 563 7.94 -30.82 1.42
N MET A 564 7.26 -30.60 0.30
CA MET A 564 7.23 -29.30 -0.38
C MET A 564 6.60 -28.18 0.47
N ALA A 565 5.62 -28.48 1.32
CA ALA A 565 5.00 -27.48 2.19
C ALA A 565 5.98 -26.97 3.25
N ILE A 566 6.74 -27.89 3.85
CA ILE A 566 7.77 -27.58 4.85
C ILE A 566 8.92 -26.78 4.18
N GLU A 567 9.35 -27.18 2.98
CA GLU A 567 10.37 -26.44 2.22
C GLU A 567 9.94 -25.00 1.92
N THR A 568 8.66 -24.80 1.56
CA THR A 568 8.09 -23.49 1.29
C THR A 568 8.04 -22.63 2.56
N GLU A 569 7.53 -23.19 3.66
CA GLU A 569 7.44 -22.50 4.95
C GLU A 569 8.83 -22.09 5.49
N MET A 570 9.80 -23.01 5.47
CA MET A 570 11.18 -22.69 5.86
C MET A 570 11.81 -21.65 4.91
N GLY A 571 11.46 -21.69 3.63
CA GLY A 571 11.82 -20.69 2.62
C GLY A 571 11.37 -19.28 3.01
N GLU A 572 10.08 -19.13 3.33
CA GLU A 572 9.48 -17.86 3.77
C GLU A 572 10.13 -17.35 5.08
N LEU A 573 10.38 -18.24 6.05
CA LEU A 573 11.02 -17.86 7.31
C LEU A 573 12.47 -17.37 7.12
N ILE A 574 13.24 -18.01 6.23
CA ILE A 574 14.59 -17.55 5.91
C ILE A 574 14.56 -16.25 5.10
N GLU A 575 13.60 -16.06 4.20
CA GLU A 575 13.42 -14.80 3.49
C GLU A 575 13.16 -13.64 4.46
N ASP A 576 12.23 -13.84 5.41
CA ASP A 576 11.94 -12.86 6.45
C ASP A 576 13.14 -12.59 7.35
N LEU A 577 13.88 -13.62 7.77
CA LEU A 577 15.09 -13.46 8.57
C LEU A 577 16.18 -12.70 7.80
N GLN A 578 16.43 -13.06 6.54
CA GLN A 578 17.41 -12.38 5.69
C GLN A 578 17.06 -10.91 5.52
N LYS A 579 15.79 -10.61 5.28
CA LYS A 579 15.28 -9.25 5.18
C LYS A 579 15.56 -8.44 6.44
N GLN A 580 15.20 -8.97 7.60
CA GLN A 580 15.41 -8.30 8.88
C GLN A 580 16.91 -8.00 9.09
N VAL A 581 17.79 -8.94 8.77
CA VAL A 581 19.24 -8.78 8.91
C VAL A 581 19.77 -7.71 7.96
N VAL A 582 19.36 -7.71 6.69
CA VAL A 582 19.76 -6.69 5.70
C VAL A 582 19.33 -5.30 6.14
N VAL A 583 18.08 -5.15 6.57
CA VAL A 583 17.53 -3.87 7.06
C VAL A 583 18.30 -3.37 8.28
N ALA A 584 18.53 -4.23 9.28
CA ALA A 584 19.27 -3.86 10.48
C ALA A 584 20.71 -3.41 10.15
N ARG A 585 21.40 -4.16 9.29
CA ARG A 585 22.77 -3.82 8.86
C ARG A 585 22.83 -2.49 8.11
N ALA A 586 21.89 -2.23 7.20
CA ALA A 586 21.80 -0.95 6.49
C ALA A 586 21.59 0.24 7.46
N CYS A 587 20.74 0.07 8.48
CA CYS A 587 20.56 1.08 9.53
C CYS A 587 21.85 1.33 10.32
N PHE A 588 22.59 0.28 10.70
CA PHE A 588 23.87 0.44 11.40
C PHE A 588 24.93 1.14 10.55
N GLU A 589 25.02 0.83 9.26
CA GLU A 589 25.92 1.53 8.33
C GLU A 589 25.56 3.02 8.18
N SER A 590 24.26 3.33 8.12
CA SER A 590 23.78 4.72 8.06
C SER A 590 24.21 5.51 9.29
N LEU A 591 24.03 4.94 10.49
CA LEU A 591 24.45 5.58 11.75
C LEU A 591 25.96 5.83 11.79
N GLN A 592 26.76 4.88 11.29
CA GLN A 592 28.22 5.00 11.26
C GLN A 592 28.70 6.09 10.30
N LYS A 593 28.01 6.31 9.17
CA LYS A 593 28.35 7.37 8.21
C LYS A 593 28.01 8.76 8.74
N LYS A 594 26.81 8.91 9.31
CA LYS A 594 26.32 10.15 9.92
C LYS A 594 25.36 9.78 11.03
N PHE A 595 25.66 10.18 12.26
CA PHE A 595 24.75 9.97 13.38
C PHE A 595 23.55 10.91 13.25
N ASP A 596 22.51 10.42 12.59
CA ASP A 596 21.23 11.09 12.45
C ASP A 596 20.10 10.05 12.61
N VAL A 597 19.52 10.01 13.81
CA VAL A 597 18.46 9.07 14.18
C VAL A 597 17.23 9.24 13.27
N PHE A 598 16.99 10.44 12.73
CA PHE A 598 15.84 10.70 11.86
C PHE A 598 16.01 10.09 10.46
N THR A 599 17.25 9.92 10.00
CA THR A 599 17.53 9.20 8.74
C THR A 599 17.25 7.70 8.84
N LEU A 600 17.19 7.13 10.04
CA LEU A 600 16.94 5.70 10.24
C LEU A 600 15.58 5.25 9.68
N LEU A 601 14.54 6.07 9.80
CA LEU A 601 13.23 5.72 9.25
C LEU A 601 13.29 5.52 7.73
N ARG A 602 13.95 6.46 7.04
CA ARG A 602 14.14 6.42 5.59
C ARG A 602 15.04 5.25 5.19
N THR A 603 16.15 5.03 5.89
CA THR A 603 17.05 3.90 5.65
C THR A 603 16.36 2.56 5.86
N ARG A 604 15.59 2.42 6.94
CA ARG A 604 14.82 1.20 7.25
C ARG A 604 13.81 0.89 6.16
N SER A 605 13.01 1.89 5.76
CA SER A 605 11.99 1.72 4.72
C SER A 605 12.63 1.41 3.36
N ASN A 606 13.72 2.09 3.00
CA ASN A 606 14.49 1.81 1.78
C ASN A 606 14.97 0.37 1.73
N ALA A 607 15.69 -0.06 2.77
CA ALA A 607 16.25 -1.41 2.82
C ALA A 607 15.16 -2.49 2.79
N ASP A 608 13.99 -2.25 3.39
CA ASP A 608 12.83 -3.16 3.31
C ASP A 608 12.32 -3.26 1.86
N ILE A 609 12.16 -2.13 1.17
CA ILE A 609 11.67 -2.07 -0.22
C ILE A 609 12.64 -2.71 -1.21
N ASP A 610 13.94 -2.45 -1.06
CA ASP A 610 15.00 -2.95 -1.95
C ASP A 610 15.31 -4.42 -1.74
N PHE A 611 14.88 -4.97 -0.62
CA PHE A 611 15.22 -6.32 -0.26
C PHE A 611 14.88 -7.28 -1.41
N ARG A 612 15.92 -7.97 -1.88
CA ARG A 612 15.82 -9.07 -2.83
C ARG A 612 16.30 -10.31 -2.12
N PHE A 613 15.40 -11.29 -2.01
CA PHE A 613 15.77 -12.58 -1.47
C PHE A 613 16.88 -13.20 -2.33
N SER A 614 17.98 -13.57 -1.67
CA SER A 614 19.14 -14.13 -2.34
C SER A 614 19.53 -15.45 -1.69
N ARG A 615 19.59 -16.50 -2.52
CA ARG A 615 20.14 -17.81 -2.14
C ARG A 615 21.23 -18.20 -3.10
N ARG A 616 22.29 -18.77 -2.54
CA ARG A 616 23.28 -19.52 -3.32
C ARG A 616 23.06 -20.99 -3.07
N THR A 617 23.09 -21.79 -4.12
CA THR A 617 23.19 -23.25 -3.97
C THR A 617 24.43 -23.52 -3.13
N PRO A 618 24.35 -24.27 -2.02
CA PRO A 618 25.52 -24.57 -1.22
C PRO A 618 26.54 -25.25 -2.12
N VAL A 619 27.67 -24.58 -2.34
CA VAL A 619 28.87 -25.27 -2.77
C VAL A 619 29.31 -26.02 -1.53
N TYR A 620 29.13 -27.34 -1.51
CA TYR A 620 29.70 -28.22 -0.49
C TYR A 620 31.23 -28.15 -0.62
N GLU A 621 31.82 -27.04 -0.21
CA GLU A 621 33.24 -27.01 0.12
C GLU A 621 33.42 -27.73 1.45
N LYS A 622 34.52 -28.48 1.51
CA LYS A 622 34.89 -29.38 2.60
C LYS A 622 34.86 -28.70 3.97
N SER A 623 33.72 -28.69 4.62
CA SER A 623 33.62 -28.38 6.05
C SER A 623 32.72 -29.41 6.73
N GLY A 624 33.39 -30.33 7.45
CA GLY A 624 32.89 -30.91 8.69
C GLY A 624 31.63 -31.77 8.63
N ALA A 625 31.84 -33.07 8.40
CA ALA A 625 31.00 -34.18 8.87
C ALA A 625 29.54 -34.21 8.38
N HIS A 626 29.26 -34.99 7.33
CA HIS A 626 28.19 -36.01 7.29
C HIS A 626 27.97 -36.62 5.89
N VAL A 627 28.55 -36.05 4.83
CA VAL A 627 28.55 -36.65 3.47
C VAL A 627 29.98 -36.77 2.90
N ASP A 628 30.49 -38.00 2.74
CA ASP A 628 31.85 -38.30 2.27
C ASP A 628 32.03 -37.96 0.77
N HIS A 629 30.95 -38.06 -0.01
CA HIS A 629 30.93 -37.79 -1.46
C HIS A 629 29.83 -36.77 -1.83
N PRO A 630 30.08 -35.45 -1.68
CA PRO A 630 29.06 -34.40 -1.84
C PRO A 630 28.52 -34.29 -3.29
N GLU A 631 29.37 -34.51 -4.28
CA GLU A 631 28.98 -34.47 -5.69
C GLU A 631 28.03 -35.61 -6.06
N LEU A 632 28.25 -36.80 -5.48
CA LEU A 632 27.36 -37.93 -5.68
C LEU A 632 26.00 -37.67 -5.04
N TYR A 633 25.98 -37.07 -3.84
CA TYR A 633 24.74 -36.65 -3.20
C TYR A 633 23.94 -35.67 -4.07
N LEU A 634 24.59 -34.68 -4.69
CA LEU A 634 23.92 -33.74 -5.61
C LEU A 634 23.35 -34.44 -6.85
N LEU A 635 24.09 -35.39 -7.45
CA LEU A 635 23.61 -36.17 -8.59
C LEU A 635 22.38 -37.01 -8.23
N LEU A 636 22.39 -37.64 -7.05
CA LEU A 636 21.28 -38.45 -6.54
C LEU A 636 20.06 -37.58 -6.18
N LYS A 637 20.29 -36.40 -5.59
CA LYS A 637 19.24 -35.41 -5.29
C LYS A 637 18.57 -34.90 -6.57
N TYR A 638 19.35 -34.51 -7.58
CA TYR A 638 18.84 -34.08 -8.88
C TYR A 638 18.01 -35.17 -9.56
N TRP A 639 18.50 -36.41 -9.55
CA TRP A 639 17.76 -37.55 -10.10
C TRP A 639 16.42 -37.75 -9.39
N ARG A 640 16.40 -37.72 -8.05
CA ARG A 640 15.18 -37.87 -7.26
C ARG A 640 14.18 -36.77 -7.57
N ASP A 641 14.62 -35.51 -7.56
CA ASP A 641 13.75 -34.35 -7.70
C ASP A 641 13.12 -34.32 -9.10
N ARG A 642 13.89 -34.69 -10.14
CA ARG A 642 13.36 -34.87 -11.50
C ARG A 642 12.32 -35.98 -11.56
N LEU A 643 12.61 -37.15 -10.97
CA LEU A 643 11.69 -38.30 -11.00
C LEU A 643 10.40 -38.04 -10.21
N ALA A 644 10.51 -37.37 -9.06
CA ALA A 644 9.38 -36.94 -8.24
C ALA A 644 8.44 -36.00 -9.03
N THR A 645 9.04 -35.05 -9.77
CA THR A 645 8.30 -34.10 -10.62
C THR A 645 7.65 -34.80 -11.83
N GLU A 646 8.41 -35.64 -12.53
CA GLU A 646 7.91 -36.39 -13.71
C GLU A 646 6.79 -37.39 -13.36
N SER A 647 6.78 -37.88 -12.11
CA SER A 647 5.83 -38.91 -11.65
C SER A 647 4.70 -38.36 -10.78
N ASP A 648 4.65 -37.05 -10.53
CA ASP A 648 3.71 -36.39 -9.60
C ASP A 648 3.68 -37.07 -8.21
N MET A 649 4.87 -37.33 -7.65
CA MET A 649 5.04 -37.99 -6.36
C MET A 649 5.86 -37.14 -5.40
N GLU A 650 5.49 -37.18 -4.13
CA GLU A 650 6.30 -36.57 -3.05
C GLU A 650 7.72 -37.16 -2.98
N ARG A 651 8.72 -36.32 -2.71
CA ARG A 651 10.14 -36.70 -2.76
C ARG A 651 10.49 -37.87 -1.84
N TYR A 652 9.94 -37.92 -0.62
CA TYR A 652 10.16 -39.07 0.29
C TYR A 652 9.60 -40.39 -0.26
N ARG A 653 8.57 -40.35 -1.13
CA ARG A 653 8.00 -41.55 -1.76
C ARG A 653 8.96 -42.14 -2.79
N VAL A 654 9.70 -41.30 -3.50
CA VAL A 654 10.85 -41.74 -4.29
C VAL A 654 11.95 -42.20 -3.33
N MET A 655 12.57 -41.27 -2.61
CA MET A 655 13.64 -41.58 -1.67
C MET A 655 13.80 -40.50 -0.58
N PRO A 656 13.86 -40.89 0.71
CA PRO A 656 14.16 -39.94 1.78
C PRO A 656 15.57 -39.36 1.66
N ASN A 657 15.76 -38.09 2.05
CA ASN A 657 17.08 -37.42 2.07
C ASN A 657 18.16 -38.26 2.79
N LYS A 658 17.83 -38.84 3.95
CA LYS A 658 18.74 -39.69 4.73
C LYS A 658 19.24 -40.93 3.96
N SER A 659 18.41 -41.50 3.09
CA SER A 659 18.83 -42.63 2.25
C SER A 659 19.81 -42.16 1.17
N LEU A 660 19.65 -40.95 0.61
CA LEU A 660 20.59 -40.36 -0.34
C LEU A 660 21.95 -40.07 0.30
N GLU A 661 21.95 -39.52 1.51
CA GLU A 661 23.18 -39.31 2.32
C GLU A 661 23.88 -40.65 2.60
N GLU A 662 23.14 -41.68 3.02
CA GLU A 662 23.71 -43.00 3.32
C GLU A 662 24.26 -43.70 2.05
N ILE A 663 23.65 -43.49 0.88
CA ILE A 663 24.18 -43.95 -0.42
C ILE A 663 25.48 -43.21 -0.76
N ALA A 664 25.47 -41.88 -0.62
CA ALA A 664 26.64 -41.06 -0.92
C ALA A 664 27.82 -41.42 0.00
N ASN A 665 27.57 -41.84 1.24
CA ASN A 665 28.62 -42.26 2.18
C ASN A 665 29.10 -43.69 1.96
N ARG A 666 28.20 -44.64 1.70
CA ARG A 666 28.56 -46.07 1.64
C ARG A 666 28.98 -46.56 0.27
N LEU A 667 28.73 -45.79 -0.80
CA LEU A 667 29.04 -46.16 -2.18
C LEU A 667 28.62 -47.61 -2.53
N PRO A 668 27.33 -47.97 -2.42
CA PRO A 668 26.88 -49.33 -2.73
C PRO A 668 27.13 -49.66 -4.22
N LEU A 669 27.79 -50.79 -4.48
CA LEU A 669 28.20 -51.21 -5.84
C LEU A 669 27.34 -52.34 -6.40
N ASN A 670 26.46 -52.92 -5.60
CA ASN A 670 25.56 -53.99 -6.00
C ASN A 670 24.20 -53.87 -5.30
N MET A 671 23.19 -54.59 -5.79
CA MET A 671 21.82 -54.56 -5.25
C MET A 671 21.72 -55.03 -3.79
N SER A 672 22.63 -55.90 -3.35
CA SER A 672 22.67 -56.41 -1.97
C SER A 672 23.11 -55.31 -1.00
N ASP A 673 24.14 -54.55 -1.36
CA ASP A 673 24.66 -53.45 -0.55
C ASP A 673 23.71 -52.26 -0.53
N LEU A 674 23.05 -51.96 -1.66
CA LEU A 674 22.00 -50.95 -1.71
C LEU A 674 20.81 -51.32 -0.80
N GLY A 675 20.50 -52.62 -0.66
CA GLY A 675 19.42 -53.12 0.19
C GLY A 675 19.69 -53.06 1.69
N LYS A 676 20.95 -52.84 2.09
CA LYS A 676 21.33 -52.63 3.50
C LYS A 676 21.06 -51.20 3.98
N ILE A 677 20.73 -50.28 3.07
CA ILE A 677 20.49 -48.86 3.38
C ILE A 677 19.08 -48.68 3.94
N LYS A 678 18.96 -47.96 5.07
CA LYS A 678 17.66 -47.76 5.72
C LYS A 678 16.80 -46.82 4.89
N GLY A 679 15.54 -47.22 4.63
CA GLY A 679 14.58 -46.48 3.80
C GLY A 679 14.35 -47.06 2.39
N LEU A 680 15.15 -48.05 1.99
CA LEU A 680 15.06 -48.78 0.72
C LEU A 680 14.41 -50.16 0.92
N GLY A 681 13.08 -50.20 0.99
CA GLY A 681 12.33 -51.47 1.05
C GLY A 681 12.37 -52.24 -0.28
N LYS A 682 12.09 -53.56 -0.26
CA LYS A 682 12.13 -54.46 -1.44
C LYS A 682 11.42 -53.91 -2.69
N LYS A 683 10.30 -53.19 -2.52
CA LYS A 683 9.59 -52.53 -3.63
C LYS A 683 10.39 -51.37 -4.24
N LYS A 684 10.85 -50.42 -3.43
CA LYS A 684 11.65 -49.27 -3.91
C LYS A 684 12.95 -49.71 -4.57
N LEU A 685 13.56 -50.77 -4.04
CA LEU A 685 14.78 -51.36 -4.60
C LEU A 685 14.55 -51.96 -5.99
N GLY A 686 13.39 -52.58 -6.22
CA GLY A 686 12.99 -53.07 -7.53
C GLY A 686 12.69 -51.96 -8.55
N PHE A 687 12.08 -50.85 -8.11
CA PHE A 687 11.72 -49.74 -9.01
C PHE A 687 12.90 -48.81 -9.33
N PHE A 688 13.76 -48.51 -8.34
CA PHE A 688 14.75 -47.44 -8.46
C PHE A 688 16.20 -47.92 -8.32
N GLY A 689 16.43 -49.17 -7.89
CA GLY A 689 17.78 -49.64 -7.55
C GLY A 689 18.76 -49.67 -8.71
N ALA A 690 18.30 -49.98 -9.92
CA ALA A 690 19.15 -50.02 -11.10
C ALA A 690 19.66 -48.62 -11.51
N ASP A 691 18.78 -47.61 -11.45
CA ASP A 691 19.12 -46.23 -11.77
C ASP A 691 20.11 -45.64 -10.75
N ILE A 692 19.88 -45.92 -9.46
CA ILE A 692 20.76 -45.46 -8.38
C ILE A 692 22.16 -46.09 -8.50
N LEU A 693 22.23 -47.41 -8.73
CA LEU A 693 23.51 -48.09 -8.94
C LEU A 693 24.25 -47.56 -10.16
N ALA A 694 23.55 -47.24 -11.25
CA ALA A 694 24.17 -46.64 -12.43
C ALA A 694 24.81 -45.28 -12.12
N ILE A 695 24.16 -44.44 -11.29
CA ILE A 695 24.70 -43.15 -10.86
C ILE A 695 25.94 -43.34 -9.97
N VAL A 696 25.87 -44.25 -8.98
CA VAL A 696 26.97 -44.52 -8.03
C VAL A 696 28.18 -45.14 -8.75
N VAL A 697 27.96 -46.15 -9.59
CA VAL A 697 29.05 -46.83 -10.34
C VAL A 697 29.73 -45.85 -11.29
N LYS A 698 28.96 -45.03 -12.02
CA LYS A 698 29.51 -44.01 -12.91
C LYS A 698 30.35 -42.99 -12.13
N TYR A 699 29.86 -42.52 -10.98
CA TYR A 699 30.61 -41.60 -10.12
C TYR A 699 31.93 -42.21 -9.62
N CYS A 700 31.92 -43.47 -9.17
CA CYS A 700 33.13 -44.17 -8.74
C CYS A 700 34.16 -44.34 -9.87
N GLN A 701 33.69 -44.62 -11.10
CA GLN A 701 34.52 -44.73 -12.29
C GLN A 701 35.15 -43.38 -12.69
N ASP A 702 34.34 -42.32 -12.74
CA ASP A 702 34.79 -40.97 -13.11
C ASP A 702 35.81 -40.40 -12.10
N ARG A 703 35.76 -40.83 -10.82
CA ARG A 703 36.65 -40.38 -9.74
C ARG A 703 37.83 -41.33 -9.44
N GLY A 704 37.94 -42.46 -10.14
CA GLY A 704 39.03 -43.43 -9.95
C GLY A 704 39.07 -44.10 -8.57
N LEU A 705 37.94 -44.22 -7.87
CA LEU A 705 37.86 -44.82 -6.53
C LEU A 705 37.94 -46.36 -6.62
N LYS A 706 38.73 -47.00 -5.76
CA LYS A 706 38.92 -48.46 -5.75
C LYS A 706 37.62 -49.18 -5.37
N ILE A 707 37.09 -49.96 -6.30
CA ILE A 707 35.95 -50.88 -6.13
C ILE A 707 36.45 -52.11 -5.35
N PRO A 708 35.98 -52.39 -4.12
CA PRO A 708 36.36 -53.60 -3.41
C PRO A 708 35.65 -54.80 -4.06
N MET A 709 36.38 -55.64 -4.78
CA MET A 709 35.88 -56.94 -5.22
C MET A 709 35.72 -57.84 -3.99
N LEU A 710 34.51 -58.32 -3.72
CA LEU A 710 34.28 -59.44 -2.81
C LEU A 710 34.69 -60.75 -3.49
N PRO A 711 35.33 -61.68 -2.77
CA PRO A 711 35.84 -62.91 -3.35
C PRO A 711 34.70 -63.89 -3.61
N GLY A 712 34.52 -64.27 -4.88
CA GLY A 712 33.82 -65.50 -5.24
C GLY A 712 32.53 -65.38 -6.03
N GLU A 713 32.48 -64.58 -7.09
CA GLU A 713 31.55 -64.85 -8.21
C GLU A 713 32.30 -64.68 -9.55
N THR A 714 32.22 -65.73 -10.37
CA THR A 714 32.85 -65.90 -11.68
C THR A 714 32.26 -64.99 -12.74
N GLU A 715 33.07 -64.69 -13.75
CA GLU A 715 32.77 -63.84 -14.91
C GLU A 715 31.43 -64.15 -15.59
N ASP A 716 30.39 -63.41 -15.21
CA ASP A 716 29.21 -63.14 -16.05
C ASP A 716 28.73 -61.70 -15.75
N VAL A 717 29.58 -60.72 -16.07
CA VAL A 717 29.11 -59.34 -16.25
C VAL A 717 28.34 -59.32 -17.55
N VAL A 718 27.02 -59.47 -17.47
CA VAL A 718 26.12 -59.22 -18.59
C VAL A 718 26.35 -57.79 -19.08
N LEU A 719 27.02 -57.69 -20.23
CA LEU A 719 27.16 -56.48 -21.02
C LEU A 719 25.76 -55.90 -21.33
N LEU A 720 25.36 -54.86 -20.60
CA LEU A 720 24.27 -54.01 -21.07
C LEU A 720 24.81 -53.07 -22.16
N LYS A 721 24.33 -53.39 -23.37
CA LYS A 721 24.54 -52.76 -24.69
C LYS A 721 24.62 -51.22 -24.70
N PRO A 722 25.31 -50.63 -25.71
CA PRO A 722 25.59 -49.20 -25.75
C PRO A 722 24.33 -48.34 -25.92
N LYS A 723 24.38 -47.12 -25.35
CA LYS A 723 23.51 -45.95 -25.53
C LYS A 723 22.11 -46.24 -26.10
N LYS A 724 21.09 -46.23 -25.24
CA LYS A 724 19.71 -46.05 -25.73
C LYS A 724 19.58 -44.64 -26.32
N THR A 725 19.52 -44.57 -27.65
CA THR A 725 18.78 -43.54 -28.37
C THR A 725 17.47 -43.25 -27.66
N ASP A 726 17.14 -41.96 -27.53
CA ASP A 726 15.89 -41.47 -26.95
C ASP A 726 14.73 -42.37 -27.39
N SER A 727 14.05 -42.97 -26.41
CA SER A 727 12.97 -43.93 -26.64
C SER A 727 11.87 -43.33 -27.51
N ALA A 728 11.67 -42.02 -27.44
CA ALA A 728 10.70 -41.34 -28.29
C ALA A 728 11.16 -41.30 -29.76
N THR A 729 12.43 -40.99 -30.01
CA THR A 729 13.03 -40.97 -31.36
C THR A 729 13.01 -42.35 -32.01
N LEU A 730 13.17 -43.43 -31.23
CA LEU A 730 13.12 -44.79 -31.75
C LEU A 730 11.68 -45.19 -32.16
N SER A 731 10.66 -44.76 -31.42
CA SER A 731 9.25 -44.93 -31.82
C SER A 731 8.93 -44.15 -33.10
N PHE A 732 9.46 -42.93 -33.23
CA PHE A 732 9.24 -42.07 -34.39
C PHE A 732 9.91 -42.62 -35.66
N ASN A 733 11.14 -43.13 -35.57
CA ASN A 733 11.82 -43.75 -36.70
C ASN A 733 11.10 -45.01 -37.19
N MET A 734 10.63 -45.86 -36.28
CA MET A 734 9.85 -47.05 -36.66
C MET A 734 8.51 -46.71 -37.32
N LEU A 735 7.91 -45.55 -36.99
CA LEU A 735 6.72 -45.03 -37.66
C LEU A 735 7.06 -44.53 -39.08
N LYS A 736 8.18 -43.81 -39.26
CA LYS A 736 8.68 -43.40 -40.58
C LYS A 736 9.01 -44.57 -41.49
N ASP A 737 9.44 -45.70 -40.92
CA ASP A 737 9.66 -46.95 -41.63
C ASP A 737 8.35 -47.69 -42.01
N GLY A 738 7.18 -47.07 -41.79
CA GLY A 738 5.87 -47.56 -42.25
C GLY A 738 5.17 -48.55 -41.32
N LYS A 739 5.68 -48.75 -40.09
CA LYS A 739 5.04 -49.64 -39.11
C LYS A 739 3.87 -48.95 -38.41
N SER A 740 2.79 -49.69 -38.17
CA SER A 740 1.65 -49.18 -37.40
C SER A 740 1.97 -49.11 -35.90
N ILE A 741 1.27 -48.25 -35.16
CA ILE A 741 1.47 -48.05 -33.71
C ILE A 741 1.33 -49.35 -32.92
N LYS A 742 0.40 -50.23 -33.32
CA LYS A 742 0.20 -51.56 -32.74
C LYS A 742 1.40 -52.48 -32.96
N GLN A 743 2.02 -52.42 -34.14
CA GLN A 743 3.24 -53.19 -34.44
C GLN A 743 4.45 -52.65 -33.65
N ILE A 744 4.59 -51.33 -33.56
CA ILE A 744 5.65 -50.68 -32.77
C ILE A 744 5.49 -51.05 -31.29
N ALA A 745 4.27 -51.03 -30.76
CA ALA A 745 3.97 -51.41 -29.39
C ALA A 745 4.36 -52.87 -29.11
N ALA A 746 3.95 -53.81 -29.98
CA ALA A 746 4.27 -55.23 -29.84
C ALA A 746 5.79 -55.50 -29.95
N GLU A 747 6.47 -54.90 -30.92
CA GLU A 747 7.90 -55.13 -31.18
C GLU A 747 8.79 -54.49 -30.11
N ARG A 748 8.33 -53.39 -29.49
CA ARG A 748 9.05 -52.72 -28.40
C ARG A 748 8.63 -53.18 -27.00
N GLY A 749 7.66 -54.09 -26.88
CA GLY A 749 7.12 -54.53 -25.59
C GLY A 749 6.46 -53.40 -24.79
N MET A 750 5.84 -52.44 -25.49
CA MET A 750 5.19 -51.25 -24.91
C MET A 750 3.68 -51.30 -25.13
N THR A 751 2.93 -50.49 -24.37
CA THR A 751 1.50 -50.29 -24.68
C THR A 751 1.36 -49.32 -25.85
N GLU A 752 0.29 -49.46 -26.64
CA GLU A 752 -0.04 -48.51 -27.71
C GLU A 752 -0.10 -47.07 -27.19
N GLY A 753 -0.54 -46.88 -25.94
CA GLY A 753 -0.57 -45.57 -25.30
C GLY A 753 0.79 -44.96 -24.97
N THR A 754 1.78 -45.77 -24.62
CA THR A 754 3.16 -45.31 -24.42
C THR A 754 3.80 -44.88 -25.74
N VAL A 755 3.57 -45.66 -26.82
CA VAL A 755 4.02 -45.29 -28.18
C VAL A 755 3.33 -44.01 -28.64
N ALA A 756 2.02 -43.89 -28.41
CA ALA A 756 1.27 -42.68 -28.73
C ALA A 756 1.77 -41.44 -27.98
N GLY A 757 2.13 -41.59 -26.71
CA GLY A 757 2.72 -40.52 -25.90
C GLY A 757 4.07 -40.02 -26.44
N HIS A 758 4.92 -40.94 -26.93
CA HIS A 758 6.19 -40.57 -27.57
C HIS A 758 6.00 -39.71 -28.82
N LEU A 759 4.94 -39.95 -29.60
CA LEU A 759 4.68 -39.25 -30.86
C LEU A 759 4.18 -37.81 -30.67
N ILE A 760 3.59 -37.47 -29.51
CA ILE A 760 3.10 -36.12 -29.20
C ILE A 760 4.23 -35.09 -29.35
N ARG A 761 5.43 -35.40 -28.84
CA ARG A 761 6.59 -34.51 -28.93
C ARG A 761 6.95 -34.14 -30.37
N PHE A 762 6.84 -35.09 -31.31
CA PHE A 762 7.16 -34.87 -32.73
C PHE A 762 6.03 -34.15 -33.47
N ILE A 763 4.79 -34.30 -33.02
CA ILE A 763 3.63 -33.55 -33.54
C ILE A 763 3.73 -32.08 -33.11
N SER A 764 3.97 -31.81 -31.82
CA SER A 764 4.15 -30.46 -31.29
C SER A 764 5.37 -29.76 -31.91
N ALA A 765 6.47 -30.48 -32.15
CA ALA A 765 7.65 -29.96 -32.85
C ALA A 765 7.44 -29.80 -34.37
N GLY A 766 6.39 -30.38 -34.95
CA GLY A 766 6.09 -30.31 -36.38
C GLY A 766 6.85 -31.28 -37.27
N GLU A 767 7.56 -32.24 -36.69
CA GLU A 767 8.30 -33.27 -37.41
C GLU A 767 7.42 -34.43 -37.87
N LEU A 768 6.22 -34.58 -37.28
CA LEU A 768 5.19 -35.54 -37.67
C LEU A 768 3.89 -34.82 -38.00
N ASP A 769 3.39 -34.98 -39.23
CA ASP A 769 2.07 -34.49 -39.62
C ASP A 769 1.00 -35.50 -39.17
N VAL A 770 -0.03 -35.01 -38.47
CA VAL A 770 -1.12 -35.84 -37.95
C VAL A 770 -1.93 -36.48 -39.07
N SER A 771 -1.92 -35.91 -40.27
CA SER A 771 -2.54 -36.48 -41.47
C SER A 771 -1.97 -37.86 -41.87
N GLN A 772 -0.75 -38.21 -41.39
CA GLN A 772 -0.10 -39.50 -41.65
C GLN A 772 -0.54 -40.60 -40.69
N ILE A 773 -1.20 -40.25 -39.58
CA ILE A 773 -1.60 -41.19 -38.51
C ILE A 773 -3.10 -41.17 -38.22
N ILE A 774 -3.81 -40.11 -38.63
CA ILE A 774 -5.27 -40.00 -38.53
C ILE A 774 -5.83 -39.62 -39.92
N SER A 775 -6.88 -40.31 -40.36
CA SER A 775 -7.60 -39.97 -41.59
C SER A 775 -8.23 -38.57 -41.50
N ARG A 776 -8.21 -37.82 -42.60
CA ARG A 776 -8.71 -36.43 -42.65
C ARG A 776 -10.15 -36.24 -42.14
N GLU A 777 -11.06 -37.17 -42.45
CA GLU A 777 -12.45 -37.12 -41.97
C GLU A 777 -12.56 -37.26 -40.45
N LYS A 778 -11.76 -38.16 -39.86
CA LYS A 778 -11.70 -38.39 -38.42
C LYS A 778 -11.02 -37.24 -37.67
N GLY A 779 -9.95 -36.68 -38.25
CA GLY A 779 -9.27 -35.49 -37.71
C GLY A 779 -10.21 -34.27 -37.65
N GLN A 780 -11.00 -34.02 -38.70
CA GLN A 780 -11.93 -32.89 -38.72
C GLN A 780 -13.06 -33.03 -37.69
N ARG A 781 -13.59 -34.25 -37.49
CA ARG A 781 -14.58 -34.53 -36.44
C ARG A 781 -14.04 -34.17 -35.04
N ILE A 782 -12.78 -34.52 -34.77
CA ILE A 782 -12.12 -34.23 -33.48
C ILE A 782 -11.88 -32.72 -33.31
N ILE A 783 -11.48 -32.01 -34.36
CA ILE A 783 -11.28 -30.55 -34.30
C ILE A 783 -12.59 -29.84 -33.97
N ASN A 784 -13.68 -30.16 -34.67
CA ASN A 784 -14.97 -29.52 -34.48
C ASN A 784 -15.45 -29.67 -33.02
N GLU A 785 -15.33 -30.88 -32.46
CA GLU A 785 -15.70 -31.15 -31.06
C GLU A 785 -14.81 -30.38 -30.07
N LEU A 786 -13.49 -30.36 -30.31
CA LEU A 786 -12.53 -29.64 -29.45
C LEU A 786 -12.79 -28.12 -29.46
N THR A 787 -13.22 -27.55 -30.59
CA THR A 787 -13.59 -26.13 -30.69
C THR A 787 -14.92 -25.79 -30.01
N GLU A 788 -15.92 -26.67 -30.07
CA GLU A 788 -17.22 -26.44 -29.42
C GLU A 788 -17.15 -26.60 -27.89
N THR A 789 -16.27 -27.45 -27.38
CA THR A 789 -16.17 -27.80 -25.94
C THR A 789 -14.94 -27.22 -25.22
N ARG A 790 -14.47 -26.02 -25.62
CA ARG A 790 -13.33 -25.31 -24.98
C ARG A 790 -13.38 -25.36 -23.44
N GLY A 791 -12.42 -26.07 -22.83
CA GLY A 791 -12.28 -26.21 -21.38
C GLY A 791 -12.96 -27.43 -20.74
N ALA A 792 -13.58 -28.31 -21.52
CA ALA A 792 -14.14 -29.57 -21.03
C ALA A 792 -13.06 -30.62 -20.73
N SER A 793 -13.35 -31.54 -19.79
CA SER A 793 -12.44 -32.65 -19.48
C SER A 793 -12.33 -33.63 -20.65
N LEU A 794 -11.14 -34.20 -20.87
CA LEU A 794 -10.85 -35.21 -21.91
C LEU A 794 -11.84 -36.39 -21.93
N LYS A 795 -12.42 -36.75 -20.78
CA LYS A 795 -13.41 -37.82 -20.68
C LYS A 795 -14.72 -37.47 -21.40
N LYS A 796 -15.20 -36.22 -21.23
CA LYS A 796 -16.43 -35.75 -21.87
C LYS A 796 -16.27 -35.69 -23.40
N ILE A 797 -15.15 -35.14 -23.87
CA ILE A 797 -14.81 -35.05 -25.30
C ILE A 797 -14.75 -36.46 -25.93
N LYS A 798 -14.22 -37.45 -25.20
CA LYS A 798 -14.19 -38.84 -25.66
C LYS A 798 -15.59 -39.47 -25.71
N ASP A 799 -16.44 -39.20 -24.73
CA ASP A 799 -17.79 -39.74 -24.67
C ASP A 799 -18.65 -39.20 -25.84
N ASP A 800 -18.46 -37.93 -26.21
CA ASP A 800 -19.18 -37.27 -27.32
C ASP A 800 -18.67 -37.72 -28.71
N LEU A 801 -17.37 -38.02 -28.86
CA LEU A 801 -16.77 -38.48 -30.13
C LEU A 801 -17.01 -39.95 -30.48
N GLY A 802 -17.45 -40.77 -29.51
CA GLY A 802 -17.75 -42.19 -29.71
C GLY A 802 -16.57 -43.16 -29.49
N SER A 803 -16.86 -44.45 -29.63
CA SER A 803 -15.90 -45.54 -29.39
C SER A 803 -14.86 -45.69 -30.49
N ASP A 804 -15.11 -45.14 -31.68
CA ASP A 804 -14.24 -45.19 -32.85
C ASP A 804 -13.00 -44.28 -32.73
N VAL A 805 -13.02 -43.23 -31.89
CA VAL A 805 -11.93 -42.26 -31.71
C VAL A 805 -11.17 -42.48 -30.40
N SER A 806 -9.95 -43.02 -30.40
CA SER A 806 -9.18 -43.27 -29.18
C SER A 806 -8.77 -41.98 -28.42
N TYR A 807 -8.52 -42.11 -27.11
CA TYR A 807 -7.97 -41.00 -26.31
C TYR A 807 -6.63 -40.48 -26.84
N HIS A 808 -5.86 -41.32 -27.52
CA HIS A 808 -4.57 -40.96 -28.10
C HIS A 808 -4.73 -40.03 -29.31
N GLU A 809 -5.71 -40.32 -30.16
CA GLU A 809 -6.03 -39.50 -31.32
C GLU A 809 -6.50 -38.09 -30.91
N ILE A 810 -7.29 -37.99 -29.84
CA ILE A 810 -7.70 -36.69 -29.28
C ILE A 810 -6.47 -35.89 -28.81
N ARG A 811 -5.53 -36.53 -28.08
CA ARG A 811 -4.31 -35.87 -27.59
C ARG A 811 -3.39 -35.41 -28.73
N TRP A 812 -3.29 -36.17 -29.82
CA TRP A 812 -2.52 -35.74 -30.99
C TRP A 812 -3.15 -34.53 -31.68
N MET A 813 -4.48 -34.47 -31.78
CA MET A 813 -5.19 -33.33 -32.36
C MET A 813 -5.09 -32.08 -31.48
N VAL A 814 -5.11 -32.22 -30.14
CA VAL A 814 -4.84 -31.11 -29.22
C VAL A 814 -3.43 -30.56 -29.44
N ALA A 815 -2.41 -31.42 -29.45
CA ALA A 815 -1.02 -31.03 -29.71
C ALA A 815 -0.81 -30.38 -31.10
N TYR A 816 -1.62 -30.77 -32.08
CA TYR A 816 -1.63 -30.17 -33.42
C TYR A 816 -2.28 -28.78 -33.44
N LEU A 817 -3.40 -28.59 -32.73
CA LEU A 817 -4.11 -27.31 -32.63
C LEU A 817 -3.33 -26.27 -31.81
N GLU A 818 -2.70 -26.68 -30.69
CA GLU A 818 -1.81 -25.83 -29.90
C GLU A 818 -0.69 -25.23 -30.76
N LYS A 819 -0.20 -26.00 -31.75
CA LYS A 819 0.83 -25.54 -32.70
C LYS A 819 0.27 -24.61 -33.79
N GLN A 820 -0.90 -24.89 -34.36
CA GLN A 820 -1.42 -24.13 -35.51
C GLN A 820 -2.11 -22.81 -35.12
N ASP A 821 -2.85 -22.78 -34.01
CA ASP A 821 -3.69 -21.62 -33.64
C ASP A 821 -3.42 -21.08 -32.22
N GLY A 822 -2.35 -21.55 -31.54
CA GLY A 822 -2.03 -21.11 -30.18
C GLY A 822 -3.18 -21.35 -29.20
N TYR A 823 -3.79 -22.53 -29.30
CA TYR A 823 -4.94 -22.98 -28.50
C TYR A 823 -4.66 -23.04 -27.01
#